data_AF-A0A925C9Y2-F1
#
_entry.id   AF-A0A925C9Y2-F1
#
_cell.length_a   1.000
_cell.length_b   1.000
_cell.length_c   1.000
_cell.angle_alpha   90.00
_cell.angle_beta   90.00
_cell.angle_gamma   90.00
#
_symmetry.space_group_name_H-M   'P 1'
#
loop_
_entity.id
_entity.type
_entity.pdbx_description
1 polymer ?
#
loop_
_entity_poly.entity_id
_entity_poly.type
_entity_poly.pdbx_seq_one_letter_code
_entity_poly.pdbx_strand_id
1 'polypeptide(L)'
;MFRGVFHGGAALLMALGAVGGGATRAWAQADDNPVMLQWFETRWQTMERRVPDFFMAGYDGVWLPPPSRAGDSSSPGYDVFDRFDLGRPGNPTIYGTEEGFRAVLAELQRAGALVYVDSIFNHNSGRTSNAQFHAQGGWPGFVTNLPGDFWGDFHTGQFQSIDPGGPNYNLWEGDLVGLIDIAQEENLQYIRHPVDAANPLNIPPGTVRNRPDAANARFYPDLDLPPVSFVNPAQPGHPWTIYPFNTEDPYAGDPVADNATGLLMRWAQWMLDDVGVDGFRLDAAKHIPQWFWNQYFDTAVYQRRRTAWGALVTPLSFVESVDSNSFTQTYLRKDGFGFRDGLDLNGAGQLRDLLNAQGFGTWGNVLSSHLDNQDDGNGTNGSQGVMHVFSHDNGSAGDGGSAPPVPGVNRYALPEHAYLMFRPGLPIVYHNSREMIDLYSSRGFWPREGNPTALSVGGGGGGGAPDLVELVQIAGGYARGDYRGLNFTDTVNPSTNDVLVFERRTQVGPGVFAANVLVGMNDRYDAGFQQRSVQTSFAPGTRLRELTGNHADAMVDPAGGGDQVPQFLIVDANRRVLIRVPNNASSGGQHHKGYVVYGPAAPSGVVMIDGATGVVPPDGAGVPSYRRRLTAMEVVTTESFGLSLVTSQTDLLDPNTDDFAAFRIDEGFVDRNGNGEVDIGPESPTLPGFEQFVTFNSPLLGSGNANGAYYQTIDATVLEEGPHFVTVRAFRHRDDGGLPIYGEFRKVVYVDREPPAAALVEPGEGGFVGALSYEFAVRALDRTVDSVHILLNVPEGSDPVALCNAGSRATQTDRFEFRRTIGGLPIGASTVTMVAFEATGSHAIETVTFVVNIGTGDVNLDGEVGVEDLYDAFMLAGEGYLAPLDMDENGLIDVRDYRLLEAAIRSGELLDMTEGQR
;
A
#
# COMPACT_ATOMS: atom_id res chain seq x y z
N MET A 1 -4.18 -17.71 70.28
CA MET A 1 -3.20 -16.79 70.91
C MET A 1 -2.62 -15.90 69.81
N PHE A 2 -2.54 -14.58 70.03
CA PHE A 2 -1.84 -13.52 69.23
C PHE A 2 -1.90 -13.59 67.67
N ARG A 3 -2.59 -12.72 66.92
CA ARG A 3 -2.57 -11.23 66.72
C ARG A 3 -1.74 -10.80 65.48
N GLY A 4 -2.36 -10.03 64.56
CA GLY A 4 -1.77 -9.41 63.35
C GLY A 4 -2.46 -9.89 62.04
N VAL A 5 -3.31 -9.18 61.25
CA VAL A 5 -3.59 -7.73 60.98
C VAL A 5 -2.49 -7.09 60.09
N PHE A 6 -2.75 -6.45 58.93
CA PHE A 6 -3.95 -5.82 58.31
C PHE A 6 -3.96 -5.92 56.75
N HIS A 7 -5.11 -6.21 56.09
CA HIS A 7 -5.54 -5.94 54.68
C HIS A 7 -4.61 -6.33 53.47
N GLY A 8 -5.06 -6.50 52.22
CA GLY A 8 -6.39 -6.48 51.59
C GLY A 8 -6.28 -6.06 50.11
N GLY A 9 -6.45 -6.98 49.16
CA GLY A 9 -6.30 -6.73 47.71
C GLY A 9 -7.11 -7.74 46.87
N ALA A 10 -7.59 -7.31 45.69
CA ALA A 10 -8.62 -8.01 44.93
C ALA A 10 -8.15 -9.33 44.29
N ALA A 11 -9.08 -10.28 44.12
CA ALA A 11 -8.80 -11.61 43.62
C ALA A 11 -8.82 -11.66 42.08
N LEU A 12 -7.69 -12.01 41.48
CA LEU A 12 -7.60 -12.45 40.08
C LEU A 12 -8.19 -13.87 39.97
N LEU A 13 -9.29 -14.01 39.23
CA LEU A 13 -10.01 -15.29 39.08
C LEU A 13 -9.59 -15.97 37.77
N MET A 14 -8.46 -16.67 37.79
CA MET A 14 -8.16 -17.69 36.77
C MET A 14 -9.16 -18.84 36.86
N ALA A 15 -9.68 -19.29 35.71
CA ALA A 15 -10.48 -20.51 35.61
C ALA A 15 -9.91 -21.43 34.52
N LEU A 16 -9.11 -22.41 34.94
CA LEU A 16 -8.68 -23.54 34.11
C LEU A 16 -9.75 -24.64 34.16
N GLY A 17 -10.20 -25.13 32.99
CA GLY A 17 -11.18 -26.21 32.90
C GLY A 17 -11.40 -26.71 31.48
N ALA A 18 -10.60 -27.68 31.04
CA ALA A 18 -10.83 -28.38 29.78
C ALA A 18 -11.90 -29.47 29.92
N VAL A 19 -12.85 -29.55 28.97
CA VAL A 19 -13.44 -30.76 28.33
C VAL A 19 -14.45 -30.30 27.26
N GLY A 20 -14.40 -30.90 26.06
CA GLY A 20 -15.60 -31.10 25.24
C GLY A 20 -15.71 -30.24 23.98
N GLY A 21 -15.43 -30.86 22.82
CA GLY A 21 -15.44 -30.22 21.50
C GLY A 21 -16.73 -29.46 21.16
N GLY A 22 -16.57 -28.15 21.00
CA GLY A 22 -17.45 -27.27 20.27
C GLY A 22 -16.59 -26.16 19.69
N ALA A 23 -16.37 -26.16 18.38
CA ALA A 23 -15.59 -25.12 17.71
C ALA A 23 -16.39 -23.82 17.67
N THR A 24 -16.34 -23.05 18.76
CA THR A 24 -16.74 -21.64 18.77
C THR A 24 -15.84 -20.93 17.76
N ARG A 25 -16.44 -20.40 16.69
CA ARG A 25 -15.73 -19.58 15.69
C ARG A 25 -15.13 -18.37 16.39
N ALA A 26 -13.84 -18.44 16.71
CA ALA A 26 -13.05 -17.29 17.12
C ALA A 26 -12.69 -16.55 15.83
N TRP A 27 -13.37 -15.44 15.58
CA TRP A 27 -13.01 -14.51 14.52
C TRP A 27 -11.81 -13.69 15.04
N ALA A 28 -10.74 -13.56 14.25
CA ALA A 28 -9.56 -12.76 14.61
C ALA A 28 -9.85 -11.27 14.36
N GLN A 29 -10.76 -10.72 15.16
CA GLN A 29 -11.63 -9.62 14.78
C GLN A 29 -11.00 -8.21 14.75
N ALA A 30 -9.68 -8.10 14.91
CA ALA A 30 -8.99 -6.82 15.07
C ALA A 30 -8.53 -6.19 13.74
N ASP A 31 -7.98 -7.00 12.82
CA ASP A 31 -7.45 -6.54 11.52
C ASP A 31 -8.44 -6.78 10.36
N ASP A 32 -9.55 -7.48 10.61
CA ASP A 32 -10.45 -8.01 9.57
C ASP A 32 -11.34 -6.93 8.88
N ASN A 33 -11.25 -5.65 9.27
CA ASN A 33 -12.09 -4.57 8.69
C ASN A 33 -11.35 -3.24 8.43
N PRO A 34 -10.28 -3.21 7.60
CA PRO A 34 -9.57 -1.97 7.27
C PRO A 34 -10.46 -1.02 6.45
N VAL A 35 -10.35 0.29 6.72
CA VAL A 35 -10.76 1.30 5.73
C VAL A 35 -9.68 1.35 4.65
N MET A 36 -10.03 0.94 3.44
CA MET A 36 -9.09 0.78 2.34
C MET A 36 -9.02 2.00 1.43
N LEU A 37 -7.83 2.32 0.93
CA LEU A 37 -7.63 3.24 -0.18
C LEU A 37 -7.33 2.45 -1.45
N GLN A 38 -8.16 2.56 -2.50
CA GLN A 38 -7.72 2.22 -3.85
C GLN A 38 -6.82 3.36 -4.34
N TRP A 39 -5.51 3.14 -4.35
CA TRP A 39 -4.51 4.18 -4.64
C TRP A 39 -3.86 3.93 -5.99
N PHE A 40 -4.43 4.48 -7.05
CA PHE A 40 -3.99 4.23 -8.43
C PHE A 40 -3.33 5.49 -9.02
N GLU A 41 -2.81 5.37 -10.24
CA GLU A 41 -2.25 6.50 -11.00
C GLU A 41 -1.10 7.21 -10.31
N THR A 42 -0.28 6.42 -9.60
CA THR A 42 0.82 6.87 -8.74
C THR A 42 1.99 5.90 -8.89
N ARG A 43 3.23 6.41 -8.94
CA ARG A 43 4.44 5.57 -8.93
C ARG A 43 4.76 5.07 -7.52
N TRP A 44 5.46 3.94 -7.41
CA TRP A 44 5.85 3.37 -6.11
C TRP A 44 6.62 4.35 -5.23
N GLN A 45 7.62 5.03 -5.80
CA GLN A 45 8.38 6.09 -5.11
C GLN A 45 7.50 7.26 -4.62
N THR A 46 6.46 7.61 -5.40
CA THR A 46 5.53 8.69 -5.03
C THR A 46 4.59 8.24 -3.91
N MET A 47 4.15 6.98 -3.93
CA MET A 47 3.37 6.39 -2.84
C MET A 47 4.19 6.32 -1.55
N GLU A 48 5.41 5.79 -1.60
CA GLU A 48 6.35 5.70 -0.46
C GLU A 48 6.52 7.06 0.23
N ARG A 49 6.87 8.11 -0.55
CA ARG A 49 6.98 9.49 -0.05
C ARG A 49 5.71 10.01 0.64
N ARG A 50 4.54 9.49 0.26
CA ARG A 50 3.22 9.93 0.73
C ARG A 50 2.54 8.96 1.69
N VAL A 51 3.19 7.87 2.12
CA VAL A 51 2.66 7.02 3.21
C VAL A 51 2.36 7.83 4.49
N PRO A 52 3.11 8.88 4.87
CA PRO A 52 2.70 9.82 5.91
C PRO A 52 1.31 10.45 5.71
N ASP A 53 0.93 10.82 4.47
CA ASP A 53 -0.41 11.38 4.18
C ASP A 53 -1.50 10.30 4.27
N PHE A 54 -1.21 9.08 3.82
CA PHE A 54 -2.09 7.92 3.92
C PHE A 54 -2.35 7.53 5.38
N PHE A 55 -1.28 7.46 6.19
CA PHE A 55 -1.35 7.16 7.61
C PHE A 55 -2.16 8.24 8.35
N MET A 56 -1.84 9.52 8.15
CA MET A 56 -2.56 10.63 8.78
C MET A 56 -4.04 10.71 8.34
N ALA A 57 -4.38 10.22 7.14
CA ALA A 57 -5.76 10.17 6.68
C ALA A 57 -6.62 9.12 7.40
N GLY A 58 -6.03 8.18 8.14
CA GLY A 58 -6.75 7.17 8.92
C GLY A 58 -7.08 5.89 8.14
N TYR A 59 -6.40 5.63 7.02
CA TYR A 59 -6.50 4.34 6.32
C TYR A 59 -5.68 3.27 7.04
N ASP A 60 -6.20 2.04 7.00
CA ASP A 60 -5.58 0.84 7.59
C ASP A 60 -5.39 -0.27 6.52
N GLY A 61 -5.62 0.05 5.24
CA GLY A 61 -5.34 -0.85 4.12
C GLY A 61 -5.33 -0.13 2.77
N VAL A 62 -4.78 -0.77 1.75
CA VAL A 62 -4.64 -0.20 0.41
C VAL A 62 -4.81 -1.26 -0.69
N TRP A 63 -5.54 -0.91 -1.75
CA TRP A 63 -5.59 -1.66 -3.01
C TRP A 63 -4.69 -0.96 -4.03
N LEU A 64 -3.62 -1.63 -4.40
CA LEU A 64 -2.63 -1.20 -5.39
C LEU A 64 -2.93 -1.78 -6.78
N PRO A 65 -2.60 -1.07 -7.87
CA PRO A 65 -2.80 -1.55 -9.24
C PRO A 65 -1.88 -2.74 -9.57
N PRO A 66 -2.08 -3.44 -10.71
CA PRO A 66 -1.31 -4.64 -11.04
C PRO A 66 0.21 -4.35 -11.07
N PRO A 67 1.02 -5.04 -10.24
CA PRO A 67 2.45 -4.73 -10.14
C PRO A 67 3.29 -5.42 -11.21
N SER A 68 2.74 -6.43 -11.90
CA SER A 68 3.42 -7.21 -12.93
C SER A 68 3.53 -6.50 -14.28
N ARG A 69 4.53 -6.90 -15.08
CA ARG A 69 4.76 -6.47 -16.45
C ARG A 69 3.51 -6.64 -17.31
N ALA A 70 2.99 -5.52 -17.81
CA ALA A 70 1.97 -5.49 -18.85
C ALA A 70 2.57 -5.66 -20.26
N GLY A 71 1.70 -5.84 -21.26
CA GLY A 71 2.08 -5.97 -22.68
C GLY A 71 2.70 -4.72 -23.30
N ASP A 72 2.54 -3.56 -22.67
CA ASP A 72 3.17 -2.30 -23.05
C ASP A 72 3.51 -1.44 -21.82
N SER A 73 4.58 -0.62 -21.92
CA SER A 73 5.04 0.28 -20.86
C SER A 73 4.09 1.43 -20.48
N SER A 74 3.10 1.74 -21.32
CA SER A 74 2.01 2.70 -21.06
C SER A 74 0.75 2.07 -20.48
N SER A 75 0.76 0.77 -20.16
CA SER A 75 -0.41 0.09 -19.59
C SER A 75 -0.64 0.41 -18.11
N PRO A 76 -1.90 0.51 -17.64
CA PRO A 76 -2.24 0.43 -16.21
C PRO A 76 -2.23 -1.00 -15.64
N GLY A 77 -1.79 -2.02 -16.39
CA GLY A 77 -1.43 -3.33 -15.83
C GLY A 77 -2.30 -4.53 -16.25
N TYR A 78 -3.59 -4.32 -16.57
CA TYR A 78 -4.56 -5.41 -16.78
C TYR A 78 -4.22 -6.39 -17.91
N ASP A 79 -3.54 -5.94 -18.97
CA ASP A 79 -3.04 -6.83 -20.02
C ASP A 79 -1.71 -7.49 -19.61
N VAL A 80 -1.73 -8.26 -18.52
CA VAL A 80 -0.53 -8.87 -17.95
C VAL A 80 0.24 -9.70 -19.00
N PHE A 81 1.54 -9.44 -19.09
CA PHE A 81 2.45 -10.07 -20.06
C PHE A 81 3.38 -11.08 -19.40
N ASP A 82 4.00 -10.69 -18.31
CA ASP A 82 4.88 -11.53 -17.49
C ASP A 82 4.55 -11.26 -16.02
N ARG A 83 4.11 -12.31 -15.31
CA ARG A 83 3.68 -12.20 -13.92
C ARG A 83 4.85 -12.01 -12.94
N PHE A 84 6.03 -12.50 -13.29
CA PHE A 84 7.22 -12.54 -12.43
C PHE A 84 8.23 -11.39 -12.70
N ASP A 85 7.97 -10.54 -13.71
CA ASP A 85 8.67 -9.26 -13.90
C ASP A 85 7.87 -8.12 -13.25
N LEU A 86 8.33 -7.63 -12.08
CA LEU A 86 7.76 -6.46 -11.39
C LEU A 86 8.48 -5.14 -11.74
N GLY A 87 9.37 -5.17 -12.75
CA GLY A 87 10.18 -4.03 -13.17
C GLY A 87 11.59 -4.00 -12.61
N ARG A 88 12.50 -3.37 -13.35
CA ARG A 88 13.92 -3.21 -12.98
C ARG A 88 14.50 -1.93 -13.61
N PRO A 89 15.69 -1.47 -13.19
CA PRO A 89 16.32 -0.27 -13.76
C PRO A 89 16.45 -0.36 -15.29
N GLY A 90 16.18 0.74 -15.97
CA GLY A 90 16.12 0.80 -17.44
C GLY A 90 14.93 0.10 -18.10
N ASN A 91 14.18 -0.75 -17.37
CA ASN A 91 12.94 -1.40 -17.83
C ASN A 91 11.89 -1.49 -16.71
N PRO A 92 11.46 -0.36 -16.11
CA PRO A 92 10.44 -0.36 -15.06
C PRO A 92 9.08 -0.75 -15.65
N THR A 93 8.14 -1.19 -14.80
CA THR A 93 6.70 -1.14 -15.12
C THR A 93 6.26 0.32 -15.25
N ILE A 94 4.99 0.56 -15.55
CA ILE A 94 4.48 1.94 -15.50
C ILE A 94 4.72 2.54 -14.10
N TYR A 95 4.50 1.77 -13.03
CA TYR A 95 4.54 2.22 -11.64
C TYR A 95 5.95 2.28 -11.04
N GLY A 96 6.89 1.44 -11.50
CA GLY A 96 8.27 1.48 -11.02
C GLY A 96 9.05 0.16 -11.21
N THR A 97 9.96 -0.10 -10.29
CA THR A 97 10.79 -1.32 -10.22
C THR A 97 10.28 -2.26 -9.13
N GLU A 98 10.78 -3.50 -9.12
CA GLU A 98 10.55 -4.46 -8.04
C GLU A 98 11.06 -3.92 -6.69
N GLU A 99 12.26 -3.32 -6.67
CA GLU A 99 12.85 -2.75 -5.45
C GLU A 99 12.01 -1.58 -4.91
N GLY A 100 11.53 -0.70 -5.79
CA GLY A 100 10.59 0.37 -5.44
C GLY A 100 9.23 -0.16 -4.95
N PHE A 101 8.72 -1.25 -5.52
CA PHE A 101 7.47 -1.87 -5.07
C PHE A 101 7.62 -2.46 -3.66
N ARG A 102 8.71 -3.17 -3.38
CA ARG A 102 9.02 -3.73 -2.05
C ARG A 102 9.24 -2.64 -1.00
N ALA A 103 9.84 -1.51 -1.37
CA ALA A 103 10.02 -0.39 -0.47
C ALA A 103 8.68 0.24 -0.03
N VAL A 104 7.79 0.55 -0.98
CA VAL A 104 6.46 1.09 -0.62
C VAL A 104 5.62 0.07 0.16
N LEU A 105 5.67 -1.22 -0.19
CA LEU A 105 5.00 -2.30 0.55
C LEU A 105 5.41 -2.31 2.03
N ALA A 106 6.71 -2.35 2.30
CA ALA A 106 7.23 -2.38 3.66
C ALA A 106 7.03 -1.06 4.42
N GLU A 107 6.92 0.07 3.73
CA GLU A 107 6.58 1.38 4.32
C GLU A 107 5.08 1.45 4.74
N LEU A 108 4.19 0.93 3.89
CA LEU A 108 2.75 0.79 4.18
C LEU A 108 2.50 -0.18 5.35
N GLN A 109 3.23 -1.30 5.38
CA GLN A 109 3.16 -2.27 6.46
C GLN A 109 3.72 -1.68 7.77
N ARG A 110 4.82 -0.92 7.72
CA ARG A 110 5.29 -0.12 8.89
C ARG A 110 4.23 0.88 9.37
N ALA A 111 3.47 1.50 8.48
CA ALA A 111 2.33 2.34 8.87
C ALA A 111 1.14 1.55 9.47
N GLY A 112 1.24 0.22 9.56
CA GLY A 112 0.25 -0.69 10.11
C GLY A 112 -0.92 -0.97 9.17
N ALA A 113 -0.70 -0.90 7.85
CA ALA A 113 -1.72 -1.07 6.83
C ALA A 113 -1.54 -2.33 5.97
N LEU A 114 -2.66 -2.92 5.59
CA LEU A 114 -2.70 -4.15 4.79
C LEU A 114 -2.62 -3.84 3.29
N VAL A 115 -1.71 -4.50 2.57
CA VAL A 115 -1.48 -4.25 1.13
C VAL A 115 -2.11 -5.33 0.25
N TYR A 116 -3.15 -4.95 -0.49
CA TYR A 116 -3.84 -5.77 -1.47
C TYR A 116 -3.40 -5.41 -2.89
N VAL A 117 -3.04 -6.39 -3.71
CA VAL A 117 -2.63 -6.16 -5.11
C VAL A 117 -3.68 -6.63 -6.10
N ASP A 118 -3.85 -5.87 -7.17
CA ASP A 118 -4.66 -6.28 -8.31
C ASP A 118 -4.04 -7.47 -9.05
N SER A 119 -4.86 -8.47 -9.36
CA SER A 119 -4.40 -9.82 -9.71
C SER A 119 -5.19 -10.42 -10.86
N ILE A 120 -4.52 -10.59 -12.01
CA ILE A 120 -5.10 -11.07 -13.26
C ILE A 120 -4.80 -12.55 -13.43
N PHE A 121 -5.84 -13.38 -13.30
CA PHE A 121 -5.75 -14.85 -13.46
C PHE A 121 -6.39 -15.36 -14.76
N ASN A 122 -7.17 -14.52 -15.45
CA ASN A 122 -8.01 -14.95 -16.57
C ASN A 122 -7.23 -15.08 -17.89
N HIS A 123 -6.43 -14.06 -18.21
CA HIS A 123 -5.87 -13.87 -19.54
C HIS A 123 -4.41 -13.39 -19.46
N ASN A 124 -3.77 -13.30 -20.63
CA ASN A 124 -2.56 -12.50 -20.84
C ASN A 124 -2.82 -11.37 -21.85
N SER A 125 -1.81 -10.55 -22.12
CA SER A 125 -1.87 -9.48 -23.12
C SER A 125 -2.33 -9.94 -24.51
N GLY A 126 -2.83 -9.00 -25.32
CA GLY A 126 -3.69 -9.25 -26.48
C GLY A 126 -3.34 -10.42 -27.41
N ARG A 127 -4.37 -11.20 -27.83
CA ARG A 127 -4.20 -12.39 -28.69
C ARG A 127 -3.43 -12.05 -29.97
N THR A 128 -2.43 -12.87 -30.27
CA THR A 128 -1.62 -12.76 -31.48
C THR A 128 -1.32 -14.14 -32.06
N SER A 129 -1.15 -14.20 -33.38
CA SER A 129 -0.65 -15.38 -34.12
C SER A 129 0.70 -15.10 -34.78
N ASN A 130 1.41 -14.06 -34.33
CA ASN A 130 2.68 -13.63 -34.91
C ASN A 130 3.76 -14.68 -34.67
N ALA A 131 4.21 -15.34 -35.75
CA ALA A 131 5.23 -16.38 -35.69
C ALA A 131 6.54 -15.95 -34.99
N GLN A 132 6.94 -14.67 -35.10
CA GLN A 132 8.10 -14.14 -34.38
C GLN A 132 7.86 -14.09 -32.87
N PHE A 133 6.64 -13.75 -32.42
CA PHE A 133 6.29 -13.70 -31.01
C PHE A 133 6.38 -15.09 -30.35
N HIS A 134 5.79 -16.12 -30.99
CA HIS A 134 5.91 -17.50 -30.53
C HIS A 134 7.38 -17.98 -30.58
N ALA A 135 8.12 -17.67 -31.66
CA ALA A 135 9.54 -18.00 -31.76
C ALA A 135 10.42 -17.28 -30.71
N GLN A 136 9.96 -16.17 -30.14
CA GLN A 136 10.60 -15.48 -29.01
C GLN A 136 10.25 -16.11 -27.65
N GLY A 137 9.40 -17.12 -27.60
CA GLY A 137 8.92 -17.77 -26.36
C GLY A 137 7.51 -17.34 -25.94
N GLY A 138 6.85 -16.45 -26.68
CA GLY A 138 5.49 -16.00 -26.36
C GLY A 138 5.39 -15.22 -25.04
N TRP A 139 4.37 -15.53 -24.25
CA TRP A 139 4.20 -15.06 -22.86
C TRP A 139 5.03 -15.94 -21.91
N PRO A 140 5.88 -15.35 -21.04
CA PRO A 140 6.71 -16.11 -20.11
C PRO A 140 5.93 -17.12 -19.26
N GLY A 141 6.47 -18.33 -19.16
CA GLY A 141 5.86 -19.44 -18.43
C GLY A 141 4.67 -20.14 -19.11
N PHE A 142 4.14 -19.63 -20.22
CA PHE A 142 3.02 -20.26 -20.93
C PHE A 142 3.45 -20.96 -22.23
N VAL A 143 2.87 -22.12 -22.49
CA VAL A 143 2.99 -22.88 -23.72
C VAL A 143 2.13 -22.21 -24.78
N THR A 144 2.76 -21.57 -25.76
CA THR A 144 2.05 -20.76 -26.75
C THR A 144 1.92 -21.40 -28.14
N ASN A 145 2.53 -22.57 -28.37
CA ASN A 145 2.50 -23.31 -29.64
C ASN A 145 3.11 -24.71 -29.48
N LEU A 146 2.35 -25.78 -29.79
CA LEU A 146 2.80 -27.17 -29.85
C LEU A 146 2.45 -27.82 -31.20
N PRO A 147 3.15 -28.90 -31.62
CA PRO A 147 2.79 -29.63 -32.83
C PRO A 147 1.39 -30.24 -32.76
N GLY A 148 0.43 -29.66 -33.48
CA GLY A 148 -0.97 -30.08 -33.51
C GLY A 148 -1.90 -29.27 -32.60
N ASP A 149 -1.35 -28.38 -31.77
CA ASP A 149 -2.08 -27.47 -30.91
C ASP A 149 -1.40 -26.09 -30.94
N PHE A 150 -1.97 -25.17 -31.71
CA PHE A 150 -1.40 -23.84 -31.90
C PHE A 150 -1.58 -22.92 -30.69
N TRP A 151 -2.47 -23.24 -29.75
CA TRP A 151 -2.82 -22.33 -28.65
C TRP A 151 -2.30 -22.79 -27.29
N GLY A 152 -2.06 -24.09 -27.07
CA GLY A 152 -1.38 -24.57 -25.86
C GLY A 152 -2.18 -24.29 -24.59
N ASP A 153 -1.63 -23.52 -23.67
CA ASP A 153 -2.30 -23.13 -22.42
C ASP A 153 -3.46 -22.11 -22.60
N PHE A 154 -3.88 -21.82 -23.84
CA PHE A 154 -4.90 -20.81 -24.15
C PHE A 154 -6.07 -21.41 -24.94
N HIS A 155 -7.27 -20.93 -24.68
CA HIS A 155 -8.45 -21.35 -25.44
C HIS A 155 -8.33 -21.00 -26.93
N THR A 156 -8.99 -21.77 -27.80
CA THR A 156 -9.06 -21.47 -29.25
C THR A 156 -10.11 -20.40 -29.59
N GLY A 157 -10.52 -19.60 -28.60
CA GLY A 157 -11.63 -18.66 -28.66
C GLY A 157 -11.47 -17.53 -29.68
N GLN A 158 -12.56 -16.79 -29.87
CA GLN A 158 -12.56 -15.53 -30.63
C GLN A 158 -12.74 -14.35 -29.67
N PHE A 159 -12.59 -13.13 -30.20
CA PHE A 159 -12.96 -11.89 -29.52
C PHE A 159 -14.36 -12.00 -28.90
N GLN A 160 -14.41 -11.86 -27.58
CA GLN A 160 -15.61 -12.05 -26.77
C GLN A 160 -16.31 -10.71 -26.53
N SER A 161 -17.63 -10.70 -26.58
CA SER A 161 -18.40 -9.57 -26.07
C SER A 161 -18.39 -9.57 -24.52
N ILE A 162 -18.25 -8.39 -23.92
CA ILE A 162 -18.43 -8.18 -22.47
C ILE A 162 -19.91 -8.13 -22.08
N ASP A 163 -20.81 -7.86 -23.02
CA ASP A 163 -22.23 -7.68 -22.79
C ASP A 163 -22.96 -9.04 -22.75
N PRO A 164 -23.64 -9.41 -21.64
CA PRO A 164 -24.43 -10.63 -21.58
C PRO A 164 -25.50 -10.67 -22.68
N GLY A 165 -25.39 -11.66 -23.59
CA GLY A 165 -26.26 -11.80 -24.76
C GLY A 165 -25.80 -11.06 -26.02
N GLY A 166 -24.64 -10.40 -26.00
CA GLY A 166 -23.97 -9.90 -27.19
C GLY A 166 -23.49 -11.02 -28.13
N PRO A 167 -23.24 -10.74 -29.42
CA PRO A 167 -22.61 -11.70 -30.33
C PRO A 167 -21.27 -12.18 -29.77
N ASN A 168 -21.03 -13.49 -29.81
CA ASN A 168 -19.83 -14.13 -29.24
C ASN A 168 -19.61 -13.86 -27.74
N TYR A 169 -20.68 -13.59 -26.96
CA TYR A 169 -20.59 -13.69 -25.50
C TYR A 169 -20.31 -15.15 -25.10
N ASN A 170 -19.14 -15.38 -24.51
CA ASN A 170 -18.76 -16.63 -23.84
C ASN A 170 -18.31 -16.24 -22.43
N LEU A 171 -18.65 -17.00 -21.40
CA LEU A 171 -18.21 -16.63 -20.06
C LEU A 171 -16.76 -17.04 -19.79
N TRP A 172 -16.31 -18.19 -20.32
CA TRP A 172 -15.08 -18.88 -19.87
C TRP A 172 -14.12 -19.32 -20.98
N GLU A 173 -14.47 -19.25 -22.27
CA GLU A 173 -13.61 -19.68 -23.39
C GLU A 173 -13.51 -18.59 -24.47
N GLY A 174 -13.25 -17.33 -24.06
CA GLY A 174 -13.40 -16.14 -24.91
C GLY A 174 -12.38 -15.06 -24.59
N ASP A 175 -11.85 -14.39 -25.63
CA ASP A 175 -10.88 -13.30 -25.43
C ASP A 175 -11.57 -12.07 -24.85
N LEU A 176 -11.51 -11.92 -23.53
CA LEU A 176 -12.06 -10.77 -22.81
C LEU A 176 -11.41 -9.48 -23.33
N VAL A 177 -12.21 -8.62 -23.98
CA VAL A 177 -11.75 -7.39 -24.67
C VAL A 177 -10.53 -7.57 -25.61
N GLY A 178 -10.31 -8.79 -26.12
CA GLY A 178 -9.19 -9.13 -27.00
C GLY A 178 -7.90 -9.58 -26.29
N LEU A 179 -7.92 -9.67 -24.96
CA LEU A 179 -6.87 -10.27 -24.13
C LEU A 179 -6.95 -11.80 -24.23
N ILE A 180 -5.82 -12.49 -24.35
CA ILE A 180 -5.83 -13.92 -24.69
C ILE A 180 -6.22 -14.78 -23.50
N ASP A 181 -7.29 -15.53 -23.66
CA ASP A 181 -7.93 -16.30 -22.59
C ASP A 181 -7.16 -17.60 -22.24
N ILE A 182 -6.78 -17.76 -20.97
CA ILE A 182 -6.04 -18.93 -20.47
C ILE A 182 -7.01 -20.10 -20.28
N ALA A 183 -6.65 -21.28 -20.78
CA ALA A 183 -7.38 -22.52 -20.49
C ALA A 183 -6.93 -23.09 -19.14
N GLN A 184 -7.60 -22.69 -18.04
CA GLN A 184 -7.13 -23.08 -16.69
C GLN A 184 -7.21 -24.60 -16.45
N GLU A 185 -8.07 -25.32 -17.16
CA GLU A 185 -8.21 -26.78 -17.09
C GLU A 185 -7.14 -27.54 -17.89
N GLU A 186 -6.38 -26.86 -18.77
CA GLU A 186 -5.35 -27.49 -19.59
C GLU A 186 -4.17 -27.95 -18.73
N ASN A 187 -3.61 -29.12 -19.06
CA ASN A 187 -2.71 -29.87 -18.19
C ASN A 187 -1.34 -30.14 -18.83
N LEU A 188 -0.81 -29.15 -19.54
CA LEU A 188 0.53 -29.17 -20.12
C LEU A 188 1.59 -28.99 -19.02
N GLN A 189 2.14 -30.10 -18.56
CA GLN A 189 3.13 -30.18 -17.48
C GLN A 189 4.55 -29.86 -17.97
N TYR A 190 5.12 -28.73 -17.52
CA TYR A 190 6.47 -28.30 -17.84
C TYR A 190 7.12 -27.56 -16.68
N ILE A 191 8.45 -27.50 -16.61
CA ILE A 191 9.17 -26.48 -15.83
C ILE A 191 9.04 -25.17 -16.59
N ARG A 192 8.19 -24.28 -16.09
CA ARG A 192 7.74 -23.06 -16.77
C ARG A 192 8.74 -21.89 -16.76
N HIS A 193 9.62 -21.81 -15.76
CA HIS A 193 10.80 -20.94 -15.81
C HIS A 193 12.06 -21.82 -15.76
N PRO A 194 12.61 -22.23 -16.93
CA PRO A 194 13.74 -23.16 -16.98
C PRO A 194 14.96 -22.66 -16.18
N VAL A 195 15.55 -23.55 -15.37
CA VAL A 195 16.76 -23.28 -14.57
C VAL A 195 17.98 -23.94 -15.21
N ASP A 196 17.92 -25.26 -15.40
CA ASP A 196 18.96 -26.07 -16.05
C ASP A 196 18.58 -26.39 -17.51
N ALA A 197 19.47 -26.06 -18.45
CA ALA A 197 19.28 -26.33 -19.88
C ALA A 197 19.24 -27.82 -20.25
N ALA A 198 19.78 -28.71 -19.41
CA ALA A 198 19.74 -30.16 -19.64
C ALA A 198 18.41 -30.80 -19.22
N ASN A 199 17.52 -30.10 -18.51
CA ASN A 199 16.28 -30.68 -18.00
C ASN A 199 15.25 -30.89 -19.13
N PRO A 200 14.82 -32.15 -19.41
CA PRO A 200 13.89 -32.46 -20.50
C PRO A 200 12.44 -32.05 -20.21
N LEU A 201 12.12 -31.65 -18.97
CA LEU A 201 10.79 -31.14 -18.59
C LEU A 201 10.66 -29.62 -18.80
N ASN A 202 11.72 -28.92 -19.23
CA ASN A 202 11.64 -27.50 -19.55
C ASN A 202 10.57 -27.22 -20.61
N ILE A 203 9.81 -26.15 -20.40
CA ILE A 203 8.95 -25.57 -21.44
C ILE A 203 9.78 -25.28 -22.72
N PRO A 204 9.22 -25.44 -23.94
CA PRO A 204 9.96 -25.19 -25.17
C PRO A 204 10.62 -23.79 -25.18
N PRO A 205 11.96 -23.71 -25.30
CA PRO A 205 12.68 -22.46 -25.09
C PRO A 205 12.52 -21.49 -26.27
N GLY A 206 12.33 -20.21 -25.96
CA GLY A 206 12.22 -19.14 -26.94
C GLY A 206 13.58 -18.54 -27.33
N THR A 207 13.59 -17.85 -28.47
CA THR A 207 14.75 -17.04 -28.90
C THR A 207 14.97 -15.79 -28.04
N VAL A 208 14.08 -15.46 -27.08
CA VAL A 208 14.25 -14.35 -26.13
C VAL A 208 13.83 -14.74 -24.70
N ARG A 209 12.64 -15.34 -24.55
CA ARG A 209 11.99 -15.70 -23.28
C ARG A 209 12.00 -17.22 -23.08
N ASN A 210 11.63 -17.69 -21.88
CA ASN A 210 11.64 -19.11 -21.50
C ASN A 210 12.99 -19.80 -21.73
N ARG A 211 14.09 -19.04 -21.63
CA ARG A 211 15.45 -19.57 -21.70
C ARG A 211 15.87 -20.10 -20.33
N PRO A 212 16.66 -21.19 -20.27
CA PRO A 212 17.32 -21.62 -19.05
C PRO A 212 18.19 -20.52 -18.45
N ASP A 213 17.93 -20.18 -17.20
CA ASP A 213 18.69 -19.23 -16.40
C ASP A 213 18.64 -19.69 -14.93
N ALA A 214 19.81 -19.82 -14.29
CA ALA A 214 19.91 -20.22 -12.89
C ALA A 214 19.13 -19.27 -11.96
N ALA A 215 19.03 -17.98 -12.32
CA ALA A 215 18.30 -16.98 -11.55
C ALA A 215 16.78 -17.26 -11.49
N ASN A 216 16.22 -18.09 -12.38
CA ASN A 216 14.79 -18.47 -12.35
C ASN A 216 14.41 -19.34 -11.14
N ALA A 217 15.37 -19.89 -10.40
CA ALA A 217 15.12 -20.62 -9.16
C ALA A 217 14.27 -19.81 -8.16
N ARG A 218 14.43 -18.48 -8.14
CA ARG A 218 13.64 -17.55 -7.30
C ARG A 218 12.13 -17.55 -7.54
N PHE A 219 11.67 -18.17 -8.62
CA PHE A 219 10.24 -18.29 -8.92
C PHE A 219 9.66 -19.63 -8.46
N TYR A 220 10.42 -20.45 -7.73
CA TYR A 220 10.00 -21.74 -7.20
C TYR A 220 10.09 -21.82 -5.67
N PRO A 221 9.17 -22.56 -5.01
CA PRO A 221 9.34 -22.98 -3.62
C PRO A 221 10.59 -23.85 -3.42
N ASP A 222 11.12 -23.85 -2.20
CA ASP A 222 12.26 -24.67 -1.78
C ASP A 222 11.74 -25.98 -1.16
N LEU A 223 12.16 -27.14 -1.70
CA LEU A 223 11.67 -28.45 -1.26
C LEU A 223 12.44 -29.04 -0.07
N ASP A 224 13.58 -28.44 0.31
CA ASP A 224 14.32 -28.78 1.52
C ASP A 224 13.69 -28.09 2.77
N LEU A 225 12.91 -27.03 2.58
CA LEU A 225 12.12 -26.41 3.65
C LEU A 225 10.89 -27.26 4.07
N PRO A 226 10.47 -27.24 5.35
CA PRO A 226 9.32 -28.02 5.81
C PRO A 226 7.99 -27.62 5.14
N PRO A 227 7.30 -28.54 4.43
CA PRO A 227 6.02 -28.23 3.80
C PRO A 227 4.85 -28.23 4.79
N VAL A 228 3.76 -27.58 4.40
CA VAL A 228 2.46 -27.71 5.05
C VAL A 228 1.58 -28.67 4.25
N SER A 229 0.96 -29.65 4.93
CA SER A 229 0.00 -30.57 4.32
C SER A 229 -1.39 -30.44 4.95
N PHE A 230 -2.42 -30.31 4.12
CA PHE A 230 -3.81 -30.11 4.54
C PHE A 230 -4.80 -30.67 3.51
N VAL A 231 -6.11 -30.65 3.80
CA VAL A 231 -7.17 -31.07 2.87
C VAL A 231 -8.10 -29.89 2.62
N ASN A 232 -8.27 -29.49 1.37
CA ASN A 232 -9.28 -28.50 0.99
C ASN A 232 -10.68 -29.12 1.16
N PRO A 233 -11.61 -28.50 1.92
CA PRO A 233 -12.99 -28.99 2.05
C PRO A 233 -13.75 -29.15 0.73
N ALA A 234 -13.37 -28.44 -0.33
CA ALA A 234 -13.93 -28.57 -1.68
C ALA A 234 -13.45 -29.83 -2.44
N GLN A 235 -12.39 -30.50 -1.94
CA GLN A 235 -11.87 -31.77 -2.46
C GLN A 235 -11.58 -32.77 -1.32
N PRO A 236 -12.60 -33.30 -0.63
CA PRO A 236 -12.39 -34.22 0.49
C PRO A 236 -11.61 -35.47 0.08
N GLY A 237 -10.60 -35.84 0.87
CA GLY A 237 -9.77 -37.03 0.63
C GLY A 237 -8.54 -36.80 -0.26
N HIS A 238 -8.35 -35.58 -0.78
CA HIS A 238 -7.14 -35.19 -1.52
C HIS A 238 -6.25 -34.31 -0.62
N PRO A 239 -5.16 -34.85 -0.03
CA PRO A 239 -4.21 -34.05 0.71
C PRO A 239 -3.36 -33.22 -0.26
N TRP A 240 -3.35 -31.92 -0.03
CA TRP A 240 -2.43 -30.97 -0.64
C TRP A 240 -1.15 -30.90 0.19
N THR A 241 -0.03 -30.64 -0.46
CA THR A 241 1.26 -30.39 0.18
C THR A 241 1.88 -29.22 -0.55
N ILE A 242 2.21 -28.16 0.17
CA ILE A 242 2.82 -26.96 -0.41
C ILE A 242 4.04 -26.58 0.42
N TYR A 243 5.12 -26.27 -0.29
CA TYR A 243 6.38 -25.81 0.27
C TYR A 243 6.39 -24.26 0.27
N PRO A 244 7.10 -23.63 1.21
CA PRO A 244 7.30 -22.18 1.22
C PRO A 244 8.32 -21.74 0.18
N PHE A 245 8.31 -20.46 -0.20
CA PHE A 245 9.49 -19.83 -0.80
C PHE A 245 10.55 -19.59 0.28
N ASN A 246 11.83 -19.67 -0.10
CA ASN A 246 12.94 -19.40 0.79
C ASN A 246 13.29 -17.91 0.76
N THR A 247 12.95 -17.18 1.82
CA THR A 247 13.23 -15.73 1.94
C THR A 247 14.65 -15.42 2.42
N GLU A 248 15.41 -16.42 2.89
CA GLU A 248 16.81 -16.26 3.33
C GLU A 248 17.79 -16.49 2.16
N ASP A 249 17.50 -17.47 1.30
CA ASP A 249 18.14 -17.68 0.00
C ASP A 249 17.07 -17.87 -1.09
N PRO A 250 16.62 -16.78 -1.74
CA PRO A 250 15.65 -16.86 -2.84
C PRO A 250 16.12 -17.75 -4.00
N TYR A 251 17.41 -18.01 -4.18
CA TYR A 251 17.90 -18.82 -5.29
C TYR A 251 17.94 -20.34 -4.99
N ALA A 252 17.50 -20.76 -3.80
CA ALA A 252 17.37 -22.16 -3.41
C ALA A 252 16.11 -22.88 -3.97
N GLY A 253 15.22 -22.18 -4.67
CA GLY A 253 13.96 -22.74 -5.16
C GLY A 253 14.11 -23.87 -6.21
N ASP A 254 13.35 -24.95 -6.04
CA ASP A 254 13.43 -26.15 -6.86
C ASP A 254 12.50 -26.12 -8.09
N PRO A 255 13.03 -26.20 -9.33
CA PRO A 255 12.22 -26.20 -10.53
C PRO A 255 11.42 -27.51 -10.70
N VAL A 256 10.15 -27.47 -10.32
CA VAL A 256 9.17 -28.55 -10.54
C VAL A 256 8.31 -28.28 -11.78
N ALA A 257 7.78 -29.36 -12.37
CA ALA A 257 6.85 -29.25 -13.49
C ALA A 257 5.44 -28.88 -13.01
N ASP A 258 4.83 -27.88 -13.65
CA ASP A 258 3.50 -27.37 -13.38
C ASP A 258 2.70 -27.10 -14.68
N ASN A 259 1.37 -26.98 -14.56
CA ASN A 259 0.47 -26.55 -15.64
C ASN A 259 0.12 -25.05 -15.53
N ALA A 260 -0.74 -24.53 -16.42
CA ALA A 260 -1.10 -23.11 -16.43
C ALA A 260 -1.69 -22.66 -15.08
N THR A 261 -2.61 -23.45 -14.51
CA THR A 261 -3.14 -23.22 -13.15
C THR A 261 -2.02 -23.27 -12.10
N GLY A 262 -1.09 -24.22 -12.19
CA GLY A 262 0.07 -24.31 -11.28
C GLY A 262 0.97 -23.07 -11.31
N LEU A 263 1.27 -22.53 -12.50
CA LEU A 263 2.00 -21.26 -12.66
C LEU A 263 1.27 -20.10 -11.97
N LEU A 264 -0.04 -20.01 -12.16
CA LEU A 264 -0.89 -18.99 -11.54
C LEU A 264 -0.88 -19.13 -10.00
N MET A 265 -0.98 -20.35 -9.48
CA MET A 265 -0.92 -20.60 -8.02
C MET A 265 0.45 -20.29 -7.44
N ARG A 266 1.53 -20.66 -8.15
CA ARG A 266 2.91 -20.37 -7.75
C ARG A 266 3.20 -18.88 -7.75
N TRP A 267 2.60 -18.10 -8.65
CA TRP A 267 2.66 -16.63 -8.59
C TRP A 267 1.93 -16.07 -7.36
N ALA A 268 0.71 -16.53 -7.07
CA ALA A 268 -0.01 -16.10 -5.87
C ALA A 268 0.76 -16.42 -4.58
N GLN A 269 1.41 -17.59 -4.52
CA GLN A 269 2.29 -17.99 -3.41
C GLN A 269 3.55 -17.13 -3.33
N TRP A 270 4.20 -16.84 -4.46
CA TRP A 270 5.36 -15.94 -4.53
C TRP A 270 5.03 -14.53 -4.03
N MET A 271 3.87 -13.99 -4.41
CA MET A 271 3.41 -12.68 -3.95
C MET A 271 3.18 -12.63 -2.43
N LEU A 272 2.73 -13.71 -1.79
CA LEU A 272 2.53 -13.78 -0.33
C LEU A 272 3.82 -14.06 0.43
N ASP A 273 4.63 -15.01 -0.04
CA ASP A 273 5.79 -15.53 0.70
C ASP A 273 7.05 -14.68 0.52
N ASP A 274 7.42 -14.38 -0.73
CA ASP A 274 8.68 -13.70 -1.09
C ASP A 274 8.47 -12.20 -1.27
N VAL A 275 7.38 -11.78 -1.93
CA VAL A 275 7.08 -10.35 -2.11
C VAL A 275 6.49 -9.74 -0.84
N GLY A 276 5.61 -10.47 -0.14
CA GLY A 276 5.09 -10.10 1.19
C GLY A 276 3.77 -9.33 1.19
N VAL A 277 2.90 -9.48 0.18
CA VAL A 277 1.59 -8.79 0.15
C VAL A 277 0.57 -9.42 1.12
N ASP A 278 -0.40 -8.65 1.58
CA ASP A 278 -1.44 -9.08 2.54
C ASP A 278 -2.67 -9.71 1.88
N GLY A 279 -2.83 -9.58 0.55
CA GLY A 279 -3.94 -10.20 -0.18
C GLY A 279 -4.16 -9.66 -1.58
N PHE A 280 -5.35 -9.91 -2.13
CA PHE A 280 -5.59 -9.78 -3.56
C PHE A 280 -6.96 -9.16 -3.91
N ARG A 281 -6.98 -8.20 -4.84
CA ARG A 281 -8.17 -7.91 -5.65
C ARG A 281 -8.10 -8.79 -6.89
N LEU A 282 -9.13 -9.61 -7.12
CA LEU A 282 -9.16 -10.61 -8.18
C LEU A 282 -9.92 -10.06 -9.39
N ASP A 283 -9.18 -9.68 -10.42
CA ASP A 283 -9.69 -9.09 -11.66
C ASP A 283 -10.59 -10.05 -12.45
N ALA A 284 -11.65 -9.51 -13.07
CA ALA A 284 -12.50 -10.21 -14.03
C ALA A 284 -13.01 -11.60 -13.59
N ALA A 285 -13.11 -11.86 -12.29
CA ALA A 285 -13.15 -13.21 -11.71
C ALA A 285 -14.31 -14.11 -12.20
N LYS A 286 -15.42 -13.51 -12.65
CA LYS A 286 -16.55 -14.23 -13.27
C LYS A 286 -16.20 -14.98 -14.56
N HIS A 287 -15.11 -14.55 -15.22
CA HIS A 287 -14.63 -15.13 -16.47
C HIS A 287 -13.74 -16.38 -16.26
N ILE A 288 -13.43 -16.71 -14.99
CA ILE A 288 -12.76 -17.97 -14.63
C ILE A 288 -13.77 -18.91 -13.95
N PRO A 289 -13.85 -20.20 -14.31
CA PRO A 289 -14.76 -21.14 -13.67
C PRO A 289 -14.61 -21.24 -12.14
N GLN A 290 -15.73 -21.36 -11.42
CA GLN A 290 -15.77 -21.48 -9.95
C GLN A 290 -14.90 -22.59 -9.35
N TRP A 291 -14.60 -23.65 -10.11
CA TRP A 291 -13.74 -24.73 -9.63
C TRP A 291 -12.30 -24.26 -9.43
N PHE A 292 -11.80 -23.32 -10.23
CA PHE A 292 -10.45 -22.75 -10.08
C PHE A 292 -10.31 -22.06 -8.74
N TRP A 293 -11.25 -21.17 -8.43
CA TRP A 293 -11.29 -20.43 -7.17
C TRP A 293 -11.37 -21.36 -5.95
N ASN A 294 -12.36 -22.27 -5.95
CA ASN A 294 -12.65 -23.12 -4.81
C ASN A 294 -11.64 -24.26 -4.58
N GLN A 295 -10.98 -24.75 -5.64
CA GLN A 295 -10.10 -25.93 -5.55
C GLN A 295 -8.61 -25.58 -5.60
N TYR A 296 -8.22 -24.51 -6.31
CA TYR A 296 -6.82 -24.15 -6.52
C TYR A 296 -6.47 -22.84 -5.80
N PHE A 297 -7.16 -21.73 -6.10
CA PHE A 297 -6.82 -20.42 -5.51
C PHE A 297 -6.88 -20.43 -3.98
N ASP A 298 -8.03 -20.84 -3.41
CA ASP A 298 -8.18 -20.91 -1.95
C ASP A 298 -7.16 -21.84 -1.29
N THR A 299 -6.75 -22.91 -1.99
CA THR A 299 -5.71 -23.85 -1.54
C THR A 299 -4.34 -23.18 -1.54
N ALA A 300 -4.00 -22.44 -2.59
CA ALA A 300 -2.69 -21.80 -2.73
C ALA A 300 -2.44 -20.73 -1.66
N VAL A 301 -3.48 -20.03 -1.21
CA VAL A 301 -3.39 -18.94 -0.23
C VAL A 301 -3.77 -19.33 1.20
N TYR A 302 -4.23 -20.56 1.44
CA TYR A 302 -4.66 -21.03 2.77
C TYR A 302 -3.54 -20.92 3.80
N GLN A 303 -3.79 -20.19 4.91
CA GLN A 303 -2.83 -19.97 6.00
C GLN A 303 -1.43 -19.59 5.52
N ARG A 304 -1.34 -18.58 4.65
CA ARG A 304 -0.10 -18.19 3.98
C ARG A 304 0.33 -16.74 4.17
N ARG A 305 -0.61 -15.83 4.45
CA ARG A 305 -0.27 -14.46 4.88
C ARG A 305 0.32 -14.51 6.28
N ARG A 306 1.48 -13.88 6.48
CA ARG A 306 2.08 -13.65 7.80
C ARG A 306 1.53 -12.34 8.40
N THR A 307 1.08 -12.37 9.66
CA THR A 307 0.69 -11.16 10.39
C THR A 307 1.90 -10.52 11.09
N ALA A 308 1.76 -9.27 11.57
CA ALA A 308 2.78 -8.55 12.34
C ALA A 308 3.29 -9.34 13.57
N TRP A 309 2.41 -10.09 14.24
CA TRP A 309 2.77 -10.98 15.36
C TRP A 309 3.20 -12.40 14.93
N GLY A 310 3.50 -12.59 13.64
CA GLY A 310 4.07 -13.83 13.10
C GLY A 310 3.10 -15.00 12.91
N ALA A 311 1.79 -14.81 13.06
CA ALA A 311 0.82 -15.87 12.79
C ALA A 311 0.55 -16.03 11.29
N LEU A 312 0.21 -17.25 10.86
CA LEU A 312 -0.20 -17.54 9.50
C LEU A 312 -1.74 -17.56 9.39
N VAL A 313 -2.28 -16.75 8.47
CA VAL A 313 -3.72 -16.60 8.22
C VAL A 313 -4.02 -16.71 6.72
N THR A 314 -5.25 -17.08 6.36
CA THR A 314 -5.69 -16.95 4.96
C THR A 314 -5.87 -15.45 4.66
N PRO A 315 -5.26 -14.89 3.61
CA PRO A 315 -5.44 -13.48 3.25
C PRO A 315 -6.87 -13.20 2.83
N LEU A 316 -7.37 -12.00 3.13
CA LEU A 316 -8.56 -11.48 2.47
C LEU A 316 -8.26 -11.36 0.97
N SER A 317 -9.10 -11.98 0.15
CA SER A 317 -9.14 -11.74 -1.29
C SER A 317 -10.54 -11.26 -1.67
N PHE A 318 -10.68 -10.38 -2.65
CA PHE A 318 -12.01 -9.93 -3.09
C PHE A 318 -12.17 -9.92 -4.60
N VAL A 319 -13.24 -10.56 -5.08
CA VAL A 319 -13.52 -10.73 -6.51
C VAL A 319 -14.18 -9.52 -7.13
N GLU A 320 -13.76 -9.20 -8.35
CA GLU A 320 -14.62 -8.49 -9.28
C GLU A 320 -15.53 -9.47 -10.03
N SER A 321 -16.84 -9.32 -9.87
CA SER A 321 -17.83 -10.03 -10.68
C SER A 321 -18.91 -9.05 -11.10
N VAL A 322 -18.78 -8.50 -12.31
CA VAL A 322 -19.71 -7.54 -12.91
C VAL A 322 -21.02 -8.26 -13.32
N ASP A 323 -21.84 -8.61 -12.35
CA ASP A 323 -23.12 -9.31 -12.52
C ASP A 323 -24.09 -8.96 -11.38
N SER A 324 -25.25 -9.62 -11.37
CA SER A 324 -26.19 -9.68 -10.26
C SER A 324 -25.55 -10.19 -8.96
N ASN A 325 -26.01 -9.68 -7.81
CA ASN A 325 -25.48 -10.09 -6.50
C ASN A 325 -25.58 -11.61 -6.25
N SER A 326 -26.67 -12.26 -6.69
CA SER A 326 -26.87 -13.70 -6.55
C SER A 326 -25.89 -14.53 -7.38
N PHE A 327 -25.48 -14.02 -8.55
CA PHE A 327 -24.41 -14.63 -9.33
C PHE A 327 -23.05 -14.39 -8.65
N THR A 328 -22.75 -13.14 -8.27
CA THR A 328 -21.49 -12.79 -7.60
C THR A 328 -21.29 -13.60 -6.31
N GLN A 329 -22.34 -13.86 -5.53
CA GLN A 329 -22.30 -14.72 -4.34
C GLN A 329 -21.69 -16.10 -4.60
N THR A 330 -21.86 -16.67 -5.80
CA THR A 330 -21.26 -17.98 -6.15
C THR A 330 -19.73 -17.95 -6.29
N TYR A 331 -19.13 -16.76 -6.26
CA TYR A 331 -17.68 -16.49 -6.26
C TYR A 331 -17.18 -16.00 -4.89
N LEU A 332 -17.98 -16.14 -3.82
CA LEU A 332 -17.55 -15.87 -2.43
C LEU A 332 -17.32 -17.18 -1.67
N ARG A 333 -16.44 -17.13 -0.65
CA ARG A 333 -16.19 -18.22 0.30
C ARG A 333 -15.55 -17.69 1.58
N LYS A 334 -16.28 -17.74 2.68
CA LYS A 334 -15.84 -17.30 4.02
C LYS A 334 -16.10 -18.41 5.04
N ASP A 335 -15.41 -19.54 4.89
CA ASP A 335 -15.65 -20.79 5.64
C ASP A 335 -14.53 -21.13 6.66
N GLY A 336 -13.50 -20.29 6.77
CA GLY A 336 -12.30 -20.53 7.59
C GLY A 336 -11.21 -21.34 6.87
N PHE A 337 -11.49 -21.83 5.66
CA PHE A 337 -10.47 -22.25 4.70
C PHE A 337 -10.23 -21.12 3.70
N GLY A 338 -11.26 -20.75 2.93
CA GLY A 338 -11.27 -19.55 2.11
C GLY A 338 -11.68 -18.31 2.91
N PHE A 339 -11.07 -17.18 2.56
CA PHE A 339 -11.46 -15.83 2.99
C PHE A 339 -11.59 -14.91 1.76
N ARG A 340 -12.53 -15.27 0.89
CA ARG A 340 -12.77 -14.63 -0.41
C ARG A 340 -14.13 -13.96 -0.43
N ASP A 341 -14.11 -12.63 -0.49
CA ASP A 341 -15.29 -11.75 -0.58
C ASP A 341 -15.47 -11.23 -2.01
N GLY A 342 -16.38 -10.27 -2.25
CA GLY A 342 -16.60 -9.67 -3.58
C GLY A 342 -16.89 -8.17 -3.54
N LEU A 343 -16.52 -7.46 -4.61
CA LEU A 343 -16.87 -6.05 -4.79
C LEU A 343 -18.38 -5.86 -4.86
N ASP A 344 -18.92 -4.97 -4.03
CA ASP A 344 -20.34 -4.63 -3.98
C ASP A 344 -20.73 -3.65 -5.10
N LEU A 345 -20.62 -4.11 -6.34
CA LEU A 345 -20.79 -3.30 -7.55
C LEU A 345 -22.22 -2.76 -7.70
N ASN A 346 -23.23 -3.51 -7.26
CA ASN A 346 -24.64 -3.09 -7.34
C ASN A 346 -24.99 -2.06 -6.25
N GLY A 347 -24.47 -2.21 -5.02
CA GLY A 347 -24.55 -1.18 -3.99
C GLY A 347 -23.85 0.11 -4.41
N ALA A 348 -22.63 -0.01 -4.95
CA ALA A 348 -21.88 1.12 -5.51
C ALA A 348 -22.61 1.80 -6.67
N GLY A 349 -23.30 1.02 -7.52
CA GLY A 349 -24.17 1.52 -8.58
C GLY A 349 -25.28 2.42 -8.06
N GLN A 350 -26.05 1.93 -7.07
CA GLN A 350 -27.15 2.73 -6.50
C GLN A 350 -26.69 3.97 -5.73
N LEU A 351 -25.49 3.97 -5.12
CA LEU A 351 -24.90 5.18 -4.53
C LEU A 351 -24.61 6.24 -5.60
N ARG A 352 -24.05 5.83 -6.75
CA ARG A 352 -23.82 6.74 -7.88
C ARG A 352 -25.14 7.22 -8.51
N ASP A 353 -26.15 6.37 -8.60
CA ASP A 353 -27.48 6.75 -9.10
C ASP A 353 -28.15 7.79 -8.18
N LEU A 354 -28.05 7.61 -6.85
CA LEU A 354 -28.54 8.57 -5.86
C LEU A 354 -27.86 9.95 -6.00
N LEU A 355 -26.53 9.97 -6.06
CA LEU A 355 -25.72 11.16 -6.31
C LEU A 355 -26.14 11.88 -7.62
N ASN A 356 -26.36 11.11 -8.69
CA ASN A 356 -26.77 11.63 -9.99
C ASN A 356 -28.22 12.17 -9.97
N ALA A 357 -29.10 11.62 -9.11
CA ALA A 357 -30.50 11.99 -9.03
C ALA A 357 -30.78 13.31 -8.28
N GLN A 358 -29.84 13.84 -7.49
CA GLN A 358 -29.90 15.16 -6.86
C GLN A 358 -31.23 15.48 -6.13
N GLY A 359 -31.74 14.58 -5.29
CA GLY A 359 -32.99 14.78 -4.56
C GLY A 359 -34.23 14.15 -5.21
N PHE A 360 -34.06 13.44 -6.33
CA PHE A 360 -35.09 12.64 -6.98
C PHE A 360 -34.89 11.12 -6.80
N GLY A 361 -33.93 10.71 -5.97
CA GLY A 361 -33.60 9.31 -5.72
C GLY A 361 -34.34 8.70 -4.52
N THR A 362 -33.83 7.58 -4.02
CA THR A 362 -34.24 7.02 -2.73
C THR A 362 -33.16 6.13 -2.13
N TRP A 363 -32.87 6.33 -0.83
CA TRP A 363 -31.98 5.43 -0.08
C TRP A 363 -32.56 4.01 0.04
N GLY A 364 -33.86 3.83 -0.21
CA GLY A 364 -34.48 2.50 -0.26
C GLY A 364 -33.85 1.60 -1.32
N ASN A 365 -33.48 2.15 -2.48
CA ASN A 365 -32.81 1.39 -3.53
C ASN A 365 -31.41 0.97 -3.09
N VAL A 366 -30.62 1.91 -2.56
CA VAL A 366 -29.26 1.66 -2.01
C VAL A 366 -29.29 0.50 -1.02
N LEU A 367 -30.15 0.59 0.01
CA LEU A 367 -30.28 -0.42 1.05
C LEU A 367 -30.62 -1.82 0.49
N SER A 368 -31.44 -1.89 -0.56
CA SER A 368 -31.85 -3.16 -1.18
C SER A 368 -30.87 -3.74 -2.21
N SER A 369 -29.85 -2.98 -2.63
CA SER A 369 -28.95 -3.36 -3.73
C SER A 369 -27.55 -3.82 -3.31
N HIS A 370 -27.21 -3.75 -2.02
CA HIS A 370 -25.95 -4.29 -1.51
C HIS A 370 -25.82 -5.81 -1.67
N LEU A 371 -24.61 -6.30 -1.98
CA LEU A 371 -24.26 -7.72 -2.08
C LEU A 371 -24.63 -8.51 -0.81
N ASP A 372 -24.38 -7.92 0.36
CA ASP A 372 -24.72 -8.42 1.70
C ASP A 372 -26.18 -8.93 1.81
N ASN A 373 -27.12 -8.38 1.04
CA ASN A 373 -28.53 -8.83 1.04
C ASN A 373 -28.73 -10.27 0.55
N GLN A 374 -27.72 -10.91 -0.05
CA GLN A 374 -27.82 -12.28 -0.55
C GLN A 374 -27.44 -13.36 0.47
N ASP A 375 -26.70 -13.04 1.55
CA ASP A 375 -26.16 -14.07 2.47
C ASP A 375 -27.24 -14.72 3.35
N ASP A 376 -27.56 -14.10 4.48
CA ASP A 376 -28.51 -14.60 5.48
C ASP A 376 -29.87 -13.87 5.41
N GLY A 377 -30.04 -12.98 4.42
CA GLY A 377 -31.18 -12.08 4.28
C GLY A 377 -31.10 -10.80 5.13
N ASN A 378 -29.95 -10.53 5.78
CA ASN A 378 -29.68 -9.30 6.52
C ASN A 378 -28.51 -8.51 5.89
N GLY A 379 -28.77 -7.82 4.78
CA GLY A 379 -27.76 -7.02 4.06
C GLY A 379 -27.29 -5.74 4.74
N THR A 380 -27.24 -5.75 6.08
CA THR A 380 -26.72 -4.67 6.91
C THR A 380 -25.79 -5.14 8.03
N ASN A 381 -25.39 -6.43 8.04
CA ASN A 381 -24.46 -6.98 9.03
C ASN A 381 -22.99 -6.90 8.57
N GLY A 382 -22.73 -6.66 7.27
CA GLY A 382 -21.37 -6.64 6.72
C GLY A 382 -20.75 -8.02 6.55
N SER A 383 -21.58 -9.07 6.46
CA SER A 383 -21.15 -10.46 6.26
C SER A 383 -20.46 -10.66 4.91
N GLN A 384 -20.91 -9.95 3.88
CA GLN A 384 -20.38 -9.97 2.51
C GLN A 384 -20.40 -8.57 1.89
N GLY A 385 -19.47 -8.28 0.99
CA GLY A 385 -19.40 -7.04 0.23
C GLY A 385 -18.25 -6.12 0.62
N VAL A 386 -17.33 -5.92 -0.33
CA VAL A 386 -16.32 -4.86 -0.30
C VAL A 386 -16.87 -3.64 -1.04
N MET A 387 -17.14 -2.59 -0.29
CA MET A 387 -18.02 -1.48 -0.64
C MET A 387 -17.25 -0.27 -1.15
N HIS A 388 -17.77 0.44 -2.15
CA HIS A 388 -17.18 1.68 -2.67
C HIS A 388 -18.25 2.59 -3.26
N VAL A 389 -17.96 3.89 -3.43
CA VAL A 389 -18.77 4.77 -4.31
C VAL A 389 -18.19 4.77 -5.72
N PHE A 390 -16.87 4.81 -5.82
CA PHE A 390 -16.11 4.97 -7.06
C PHE A 390 -15.01 3.92 -7.16
N SER A 391 -14.60 3.60 -8.39
CA SER A 391 -13.44 2.76 -8.70
C SER A 391 -12.76 3.27 -9.98
N HIS A 392 -11.62 2.71 -10.36
CA HIS A 392 -11.00 3.02 -11.65
C HIS A 392 -11.92 2.73 -12.85
N ASP A 393 -12.76 1.70 -12.78
CA ASP A 393 -13.79 1.46 -13.81
C ASP A 393 -14.96 2.41 -13.69
N ASN A 394 -15.43 2.74 -12.48
CA ASN A 394 -16.69 3.46 -12.24
C ASN A 394 -16.49 4.71 -11.37
N GLY A 395 -15.58 5.58 -11.81
CA GLY A 395 -15.12 6.78 -11.11
C GLY A 395 -16.12 7.94 -11.01
N SER A 396 -15.67 9.01 -10.36
CA SER A 396 -16.41 10.27 -10.16
C SER A 396 -16.57 11.07 -11.47
N ALA A 397 -15.60 10.96 -12.37
CA ALA A 397 -15.55 11.58 -13.69
C ALA A 397 -14.73 10.74 -14.69
N GLY A 398 -14.94 10.99 -15.99
CA GLY A 398 -14.33 10.24 -17.10
C GLY A 398 -15.24 9.15 -17.66
N ASP A 399 -15.03 8.81 -18.92
CA ASP A 399 -15.72 7.73 -19.64
C ASP A 399 -14.85 6.47 -19.81
N GLY A 400 -13.53 6.64 -19.72
CA GLY A 400 -12.51 5.61 -19.94
C GLY A 400 -11.82 5.72 -21.31
N GLY A 401 -12.37 6.50 -22.25
CA GLY A 401 -11.82 6.72 -23.59
C GLY A 401 -10.93 7.96 -23.72
N SER A 402 -10.77 8.73 -22.64
CA SER A 402 -9.92 9.93 -22.59
C SER A 402 -9.45 10.24 -21.16
N ALA A 403 -8.39 11.04 -21.05
CA ALA A 403 -7.88 11.54 -19.78
C ALA A 403 -9.00 12.22 -18.97
N PRO A 404 -9.37 11.71 -17.78
CA PRO A 404 -10.53 12.22 -17.07
C PRO A 404 -10.31 13.67 -16.59
N PRO A 405 -11.36 14.50 -16.56
CA PRO A 405 -11.28 15.83 -15.95
C PRO A 405 -11.26 15.71 -14.42
N VAL A 406 -10.67 16.70 -13.74
CA VAL A 406 -10.77 16.80 -12.27
C VAL A 406 -12.24 17.06 -11.89
N PRO A 407 -12.86 16.26 -11.00
CA PRO A 407 -14.24 16.44 -10.58
C PRO A 407 -14.46 17.75 -9.82
N GLY A 408 -15.61 18.37 -10.06
CA GLY A 408 -16.15 19.39 -9.16
C GLY A 408 -16.62 18.78 -7.84
N VAL A 409 -16.75 19.62 -6.80
CA VAL A 409 -17.23 19.24 -5.45
C VAL A 409 -18.55 18.46 -5.46
N ASN A 410 -19.40 18.70 -6.46
CA ASN A 410 -20.66 17.99 -6.71
C ASN A 410 -20.50 16.51 -7.11
N ARG A 411 -19.27 16.02 -7.26
CA ARG A 411 -18.92 14.62 -7.58
C ARG A 411 -18.11 13.95 -6.47
N TYR A 412 -17.89 14.62 -5.33
CA TYR A 412 -17.14 14.05 -4.20
C TYR A 412 -17.96 13.02 -3.40
N ALA A 413 -19.29 13.05 -3.54
CA ALA A 413 -20.21 12.07 -2.97
C ALA A 413 -20.08 11.92 -1.43
N LEU A 414 -19.99 13.05 -0.72
CA LEU A 414 -19.77 13.04 0.73
C LEU A 414 -20.91 12.36 1.52
N PRO A 415 -22.21 12.55 1.19
CA PRO A 415 -23.29 11.80 1.83
C PRO A 415 -23.19 10.28 1.61
N GLU A 416 -22.77 9.85 0.42
CA GLU A 416 -22.59 8.43 0.06
C GLU A 416 -21.38 7.83 0.80
N HIS A 417 -20.26 8.56 0.92
CA HIS A 417 -19.12 8.14 1.74
C HIS A 417 -19.47 8.11 3.23
N ALA A 418 -20.23 9.09 3.75
CA ALA A 418 -20.71 9.08 5.13
C ALA A 418 -21.61 7.86 5.43
N TYR A 419 -22.41 7.41 4.46
CA TYR A 419 -23.13 6.15 4.57
C TYR A 419 -22.19 4.93 4.60
N LEU A 420 -21.21 4.86 3.69
CA LEU A 420 -20.28 3.73 3.59
C LEU A 420 -19.36 3.59 4.82
N MET A 421 -18.76 4.68 5.29
CA MET A 421 -17.82 4.66 6.41
C MET A 421 -18.49 4.25 7.73
N PHE A 422 -19.80 4.49 7.87
CA PHE A 422 -20.52 4.24 9.11
C PHE A 422 -21.43 3.00 9.08
N ARG A 423 -21.62 2.31 7.95
CA ARG A 423 -22.29 0.99 7.90
C ARG A 423 -21.29 -0.17 8.17
N PRO A 424 -21.75 -1.36 8.58
CA PRO A 424 -20.92 -2.57 8.58
C PRO A 424 -20.52 -2.99 7.16
N GLY A 425 -19.34 -3.62 7.04
CA GLY A 425 -18.71 -4.05 5.79
C GLY A 425 -17.32 -3.44 5.61
N LEU A 426 -16.68 -3.74 4.47
CA LEU A 426 -15.32 -3.30 4.13
C LEU A 426 -15.35 -2.09 3.19
N PRO A 427 -15.13 -0.83 3.63
CA PRO A 427 -15.19 0.33 2.75
C PRO A 427 -13.86 0.60 2.01
N ILE A 428 -13.97 0.95 0.73
CA ILE A 428 -12.90 1.47 -0.13
C ILE A 428 -13.21 2.94 -0.49
N VAL A 429 -12.22 3.81 -0.31
CA VAL A 429 -12.14 5.12 -0.95
C VAL A 429 -11.27 5.01 -2.21
N TYR A 430 -11.68 5.63 -3.33
CA TYR A 430 -10.86 5.63 -4.55
C TYR A 430 -10.11 6.96 -4.75
N HIS A 431 -8.79 6.87 -4.89
CA HIS A 431 -7.90 7.97 -5.25
C HIS A 431 -7.15 7.68 -6.56
N ASN A 432 -7.30 8.59 -7.51
CA ASN A 432 -6.50 8.67 -8.73
C ASN A 432 -5.53 9.84 -8.53
N SER A 433 -4.23 9.58 -8.41
CA SER A 433 -3.25 10.67 -8.25
C SER A 433 -2.95 11.38 -9.57
N ARG A 434 -3.30 10.81 -10.73
CA ARG A 434 -3.07 11.37 -12.07
C ARG A 434 -1.59 11.58 -12.45
N GLU A 435 -0.64 10.95 -11.75
CA GLU A 435 0.79 11.06 -12.08
C GLU A 435 1.10 10.48 -13.48
N MET A 436 0.32 9.49 -13.90
CA MET A 436 0.57 8.68 -15.11
C MET A 436 -0.33 9.07 -16.29
N ILE A 437 -1.22 10.06 -16.11
CA ILE A 437 -2.34 10.36 -17.01
C ILE A 437 -1.95 10.64 -18.46
N ASP A 438 -0.77 11.21 -18.68
CA ASP A 438 -0.26 11.56 -20.01
C ASP A 438 0.27 10.33 -20.79
N LEU A 439 0.65 9.26 -20.08
CA LEU A 439 1.28 8.07 -20.67
C LEU A 439 0.25 7.20 -21.43
N TYR A 440 -1.00 7.13 -20.96
CA TYR A 440 -2.09 6.39 -21.61
C TYR A 440 -2.56 6.98 -22.95
N SER A 441 -2.07 8.17 -23.33
CA SER A 441 -2.44 8.87 -24.57
C SER A 441 -2.23 8.06 -25.85
N SER A 442 -1.41 7.02 -25.80
CA SER A 442 -1.16 6.09 -26.90
C SER A 442 -2.13 4.89 -26.95
N ARG A 443 -2.91 4.61 -25.88
CA ARG A 443 -3.55 3.31 -25.68
C ARG A 443 -5.08 3.27 -25.73
N GLY A 444 -5.78 4.37 -25.45
CA GLY A 444 -7.24 4.43 -25.57
C GLY A 444 -8.05 3.95 -24.36
N PHE A 445 -7.39 3.57 -23.26
CA PHE A 445 -8.02 3.27 -21.97
C PHE A 445 -7.41 4.14 -20.87
N TRP A 446 -8.25 4.83 -20.11
CA TRP A 446 -7.86 5.62 -18.94
C TRP A 446 -8.66 5.20 -17.71
N PRO A 447 -8.00 4.85 -16.60
CA PRO A 447 -8.61 4.81 -15.27
C PRO A 447 -9.43 6.08 -15.01
N ARG A 448 -10.71 5.92 -14.62
CA ARG A 448 -11.61 7.03 -14.28
C ARG A 448 -11.12 7.76 -13.02
N GLU A 449 -11.66 8.93 -12.75
CA GLU A 449 -11.20 9.79 -11.65
C GLU A 449 -11.76 9.35 -10.29
N GLY A 450 -11.00 9.56 -9.21
CA GLY A 450 -11.40 9.24 -7.84
C GLY A 450 -12.08 10.40 -7.12
N ASN A 451 -12.08 10.36 -5.79
CA ASN A 451 -12.25 11.57 -5.00
C ASN A 451 -10.86 12.22 -4.78
N PRO A 452 -10.62 13.46 -5.25
CA PRO A 452 -9.31 14.10 -5.09
C PRO A 452 -8.94 14.37 -3.63
N THR A 453 -9.91 14.51 -2.72
CA THR A 453 -9.65 14.80 -1.30
C THR A 453 -9.28 13.58 -0.47
N ALA A 454 -9.27 12.37 -1.05
CA ALA A 454 -9.01 11.10 -0.37
C ALA A 454 -7.68 11.06 0.40
N LEU A 455 -6.63 11.72 -0.10
CA LEU A 455 -5.34 11.92 0.60
C LEU A 455 -5.08 13.40 0.90
N SER A 456 -6.13 14.12 1.35
CA SER A 456 -6.14 15.55 1.73
C SER A 456 -5.59 16.56 0.70
N VAL A 457 -5.38 16.14 -0.56
CA VAL A 457 -5.11 17.05 -1.69
C VAL A 457 -6.38 17.82 -2.02
N GLY A 458 -6.56 18.98 -1.39
CA GLY A 458 -7.49 19.99 -1.87
C GLY A 458 -7.22 20.27 -3.35
N GLY A 459 -8.22 20.00 -4.20
CA GLY A 459 -8.10 20.10 -5.65
C GLY A 459 -7.56 21.48 -6.09
N GLY A 460 -6.84 21.51 -7.20
CA GLY A 460 -6.04 22.66 -7.61
C GLY A 460 -6.76 24.01 -7.50
N GLY A 461 -6.22 24.92 -6.66
CA GLY A 461 -6.64 26.31 -6.64
C GLY A 461 -7.88 26.65 -5.80
N GLY A 462 -8.17 25.92 -4.71
CA GLY A 462 -9.16 26.34 -3.73
C GLY A 462 -9.18 25.46 -2.48
N GLY A 463 -9.09 26.08 -1.30
CA GLY A 463 -9.08 25.36 -0.02
C GLY A 463 -10.46 24.80 0.36
N GLY A 464 -10.84 23.67 -0.25
CA GLY A 464 -11.93 22.83 0.25
C GLY A 464 -11.50 22.08 1.51
N ALA A 465 -12.43 21.85 2.44
CA ALA A 465 -12.17 21.14 3.68
C ALA A 465 -11.83 19.65 3.43
N PRO A 466 -11.05 19.00 4.31
CA PRO A 466 -10.69 17.59 4.20
C PRO A 466 -11.83 16.65 4.63
N ASP A 467 -13.07 16.96 4.26
CA ASP A 467 -14.31 16.35 4.78
C ASP A 467 -14.32 14.81 4.71
N LEU A 468 -13.75 14.24 3.64
CA LEU A 468 -13.68 12.78 3.47
C LEU A 468 -12.67 12.12 4.42
N VAL A 469 -11.52 12.76 4.64
CA VAL A 469 -10.52 12.29 5.61
C VAL A 469 -11.06 12.39 7.03
N GLU A 470 -11.78 13.47 7.35
CA GLU A 470 -12.46 13.63 8.64
C GLU A 470 -13.53 12.54 8.86
N LEU A 471 -14.30 12.16 7.82
CA LEU A 471 -15.24 11.03 7.89
C LEU A 471 -14.54 9.68 8.18
N VAL A 472 -13.39 9.42 7.57
CA VAL A 472 -12.57 8.21 7.84
C VAL A 472 -12.10 8.19 9.30
N GLN A 473 -11.52 9.30 9.78
CA GLN A 473 -11.03 9.44 11.15
C GLN A 473 -12.15 9.29 12.21
N ILE A 474 -13.32 9.90 11.99
CA ILE A 474 -14.46 9.76 12.90
C ILE A 474 -15.00 8.32 12.85
N ALA A 475 -15.05 7.68 11.68
CA ALA A 475 -15.49 6.29 11.58
C ALA A 475 -14.60 5.35 12.40
N GLY A 476 -13.28 5.53 12.37
CA GLY A 476 -12.33 4.83 13.24
C GLY A 476 -12.69 4.92 14.73
N GLY A 477 -13.12 6.09 15.22
CA GLY A 477 -13.53 6.28 16.61
C GLY A 477 -14.91 5.70 16.99
N TYR A 478 -15.81 5.47 16.03
CA TYR A 478 -17.25 5.34 16.29
C TYR A 478 -18.02 4.23 15.53
N ALA A 479 -17.58 3.79 14.35
CA ALA A 479 -18.34 2.99 13.40
C ALA A 479 -18.36 1.47 13.71
N ARG A 480 -18.72 1.09 14.95
CA ARG A 480 -18.74 -0.31 15.42
C ARG A 480 -20.12 -0.77 15.93
N GLY A 481 -20.38 -2.07 15.81
CA GLY A 481 -21.62 -2.74 16.23
C GLY A 481 -22.61 -2.98 15.08
N ASP A 482 -23.79 -3.49 15.41
CA ASP A 482 -24.90 -3.79 14.50
C ASP A 482 -25.44 -2.51 13.86
N TYR A 483 -25.85 -2.59 12.59
CA TYR A 483 -26.63 -1.56 11.93
C TYR A 483 -28.08 -1.54 12.42
N ARG A 484 -28.67 -0.35 12.54
CA ARG A 484 -30.12 -0.19 12.70
C ARG A 484 -30.61 1.08 12.02
N GLY A 485 -31.29 0.93 10.88
CA GLY A 485 -32.06 2.02 10.27
C GLY A 485 -33.18 2.50 11.21
N LEU A 486 -33.39 3.82 11.29
CA LEU A 486 -34.26 4.44 12.29
C LEU A 486 -35.49 5.14 11.74
N ASN A 487 -35.57 5.43 10.43
CA ASN A 487 -36.68 6.18 9.83
C ASN A 487 -38.07 5.64 10.21
N PHE A 488 -38.25 4.32 10.27
CA PHE A 488 -39.54 3.70 10.62
C PHE A 488 -40.05 4.05 12.03
N THR A 489 -39.20 4.59 12.91
CA THR A 489 -39.55 5.05 14.26
C THR A 489 -40.07 6.50 14.29
N ASP A 490 -40.05 7.20 13.15
CA ASP A 490 -40.68 8.50 12.95
C ASP A 490 -42.16 8.32 12.58
N THR A 491 -43.04 8.68 13.50
CA THR A 491 -44.50 8.59 13.31
C THR A 491 -45.07 9.69 12.43
N VAL A 492 -44.27 10.67 12.02
CA VAL A 492 -44.65 11.80 11.15
C VAL A 492 -44.10 11.60 9.74
N ASN A 493 -42.84 11.24 9.60
CA ASN A 493 -42.21 11.00 8.29
C ASN A 493 -41.24 9.80 8.30
N PRO A 494 -41.73 8.56 8.11
CA PRO A 494 -40.89 7.37 8.04
C PRO A 494 -40.19 7.18 6.68
N SER A 495 -40.32 8.13 5.75
CA SER A 495 -39.78 7.98 4.38
C SER A 495 -38.24 8.01 4.38
N THR A 496 -37.67 7.09 3.59
CA THR A 496 -36.24 6.97 3.24
C THR A 496 -35.92 7.48 1.84
N ASN A 497 -36.83 8.21 1.18
CA ASN A 497 -36.53 8.80 -0.14
C ASN A 497 -35.39 9.80 0.01
N ASP A 498 -35.69 10.93 0.63
CA ASP A 498 -34.77 12.05 0.76
C ASP A 498 -33.67 11.78 1.81
N VAL A 499 -34.09 11.27 2.98
CA VAL A 499 -33.26 11.19 4.18
C VAL A 499 -33.19 9.76 4.68
N LEU A 500 -32.00 9.25 4.95
CA LEU A 500 -31.78 8.03 5.72
C LEU A 500 -31.10 8.38 7.05
N VAL A 501 -31.65 7.87 8.14
CA VAL A 501 -31.08 7.95 9.50
C VAL A 501 -30.88 6.54 10.03
N PHE A 502 -29.70 6.26 10.56
CA PHE A 502 -29.40 4.97 11.20
C PHE A 502 -28.49 5.16 12.41
N GLU A 503 -28.42 4.13 13.26
CA GLU A 503 -27.45 4.06 14.35
C GLU A 503 -26.58 2.80 14.23
N ARG A 504 -25.38 2.84 14.82
CA ARG A 504 -24.59 1.65 15.14
C ARG A 504 -24.71 1.36 16.63
N ARG A 505 -24.93 0.10 17.00
CA ARG A 505 -25.24 -0.31 18.38
C ARG A 505 -24.75 -1.71 18.70
N THR A 506 -24.59 -2.02 19.99
CA THR A 506 -24.33 -3.39 20.45
C THR A 506 -25.43 -3.85 21.40
N GLN A 507 -25.66 -5.16 21.46
CA GLN A 507 -26.59 -5.76 22.42
C GLN A 507 -25.87 -5.97 23.77
N VAL A 508 -26.28 -5.21 24.79
CA VAL A 508 -25.71 -5.24 26.16
C VAL A 508 -26.53 -6.08 27.14
N GLY A 509 -27.69 -6.58 26.70
CA GLY A 509 -28.54 -7.49 27.45
C GLY A 509 -29.72 -7.99 26.61
N PRO A 510 -30.56 -8.92 27.09
CA PRO A 510 -31.70 -9.45 26.33
C PRO A 510 -32.67 -8.33 25.87
N GLY A 511 -32.64 -8.00 24.57
CA GLY A 511 -33.43 -6.90 24.00
C GLY A 511 -32.97 -5.48 24.39
N VAL A 512 -31.83 -5.35 25.09
CA VAL A 512 -31.26 -4.06 25.52
C VAL A 512 -30.02 -3.77 24.68
N PHE A 513 -29.99 -2.57 24.09
CA PHE A 513 -28.91 -2.11 23.24
C PHE A 513 -28.31 -0.80 23.75
N ALA A 514 -27.01 -0.62 23.55
CA ALA A 514 -26.29 0.64 23.70
C ALA A 514 -25.80 1.09 22.31
N ALA A 515 -26.02 2.35 21.96
CA ALA A 515 -25.56 2.90 20.68
C ALA A 515 -24.14 3.50 20.80
N ASN A 516 -23.46 3.58 19.65
CA ASN A 516 -22.16 4.22 19.50
C ASN A 516 -22.26 5.54 18.72
N VAL A 517 -23.04 5.54 17.63
CA VAL A 517 -23.17 6.69 16.73
C VAL A 517 -24.53 6.69 16.05
N LEU A 518 -25.02 7.89 15.74
CA LEU A 518 -26.23 8.19 15.00
C LEU A 518 -25.83 8.99 13.74
N VAL A 519 -26.20 8.49 12.57
CA VAL A 519 -25.83 9.11 11.28
C VAL A 519 -27.10 9.47 10.52
N GLY A 520 -27.09 10.64 9.89
CA GLY A 520 -28.13 11.08 8.98
C GLY A 520 -27.53 11.55 7.66
N MET A 521 -28.09 11.08 6.54
CA MET A 521 -27.73 11.53 5.18
C MET A 521 -28.98 11.97 4.44
N ASN A 522 -28.82 12.90 3.49
CA ASN A 522 -29.88 13.58 2.77
C ASN A 522 -29.44 13.86 1.33
N ASP A 523 -30.22 13.45 0.33
CA ASP A 523 -29.89 13.62 -1.08
C ASP A 523 -30.44 14.93 -1.69
N ARG A 524 -31.27 15.69 -0.96
CA ARG A 524 -31.95 16.91 -1.47
C ARG A 524 -30.99 18.04 -1.81
N TYR A 525 -31.38 18.87 -2.78
CA TYR A 525 -30.60 20.01 -3.30
C TYR A 525 -31.29 21.39 -3.21
N ASP A 526 -32.49 21.48 -2.62
CA ASP A 526 -33.10 22.76 -2.22
C ASP A 526 -32.48 23.29 -0.90
N ALA A 527 -32.64 24.58 -0.62
CA ALA A 527 -32.02 25.20 0.55
C ALA A 527 -32.68 24.79 1.88
N GLY A 528 -31.88 24.46 2.90
CA GLY A 528 -32.34 24.22 4.28
C GLY A 528 -31.99 22.84 4.81
N PHE A 529 -32.83 22.29 5.69
CA PHE A 529 -32.64 20.97 6.30
C PHE A 529 -33.93 20.14 6.28
N GLN A 530 -33.77 18.82 6.37
CA GLN A 530 -34.85 17.90 6.72
C GLN A 530 -34.73 17.49 8.20
N GLN A 531 -35.85 17.21 8.86
CA GLN A 531 -35.86 16.68 10.21
C GLN A 531 -36.47 15.29 10.28
N ARG A 532 -36.02 14.49 11.25
CA ARG A 532 -36.65 13.23 11.65
C ARG A 532 -36.71 13.12 13.17
N SER A 533 -37.84 12.70 13.71
CA SER A 533 -37.96 12.28 15.10
C SER A 533 -37.73 10.77 15.16
N VAL A 534 -36.58 10.34 15.67
CA VAL A 534 -36.21 8.91 15.69
C VAL A 534 -36.04 8.38 17.11
N GLN A 535 -36.31 7.09 17.31
CA GLN A 535 -36.10 6.39 18.58
C GLN A 535 -34.78 5.60 18.57
N THR A 536 -33.77 6.14 19.23
CA THR A 536 -32.42 5.58 19.32
C THR A 536 -32.27 4.55 20.44
N SER A 537 -31.21 3.75 20.39
CA SER A 537 -30.78 2.87 21.49
C SER A 537 -29.99 3.62 22.58
N PHE A 538 -29.52 4.86 22.37
CA PHE A 538 -28.85 5.66 23.41
C PHE A 538 -29.71 5.82 24.68
N ALA A 539 -29.06 6.00 25.83
CA ALA A 539 -29.73 6.17 27.11
C ALA A 539 -30.42 7.56 27.22
N PRO A 540 -31.55 7.69 27.94
CA PRO A 540 -32.15 8.99 28.24
C PRO A 540 -31.16 9.95 28.90
N GLY A 541 -31.15 11.21 28.46
CA GLY A 541 -30.21 12.24 28.93
C GLY A 541 -28.85 12.22 28.24
N THR A 542 -28.53 11.21 27.42
CA THR A 542 -27.28 11.18 26.64
C THR A 542 -27.19 12.42 25.75
N ARG A 543 -26.02 13.05 25.75
CA ARG A 543 -25.67 14.21 24.93
C ARG A 543 -24.89 13.71 23.71
N LEU A 544 -25.43 13.91 22.52
CA LEU A 544 -24.78 13.53 21.27
C LEU A 544 -24.27 14.80 20.58
N ARG A 545 -22.95 14.92 20.42
CA ARG A 545 -22.28 16.04 19.75
C ARG A 545 -22.24 15.80 18.24
N GLU A 546 -22.43 16.85 17.46
CA GLU A 546 -22.17 16.86 16.01
C GLU A 546 -20.66 16.74 15.76
N LEU A 547 -20.24 15.75 14.98
CA LEU A 547 -18.84 15.34 14.87
C LEU A 547 -18.15 15.81 13.58
N THR A 548 -18.86 16.16 12.52
CA THR A 548 -18.27 16.42 11.18
C THR A 548 -18.02 17.90 10.89
N GLY A 549 -18.12 18.77 11.90
CA GLY A 549 -17.96 20.21 11.75
C GLY A 549 -19.08 20.93 10.98
N ASN A 550 -20.09 20.22 10.46
CA ASN A 550 -21.21 20.78 9.69
C ASN A 550 -22.06 21.77 10.52
N HIS A 551 -22.04 21.66 11.85
CA HIS A 551 -22.59 22.68 12.75
C HIS A 551 -21.85 24.03 12.66
N ALA A 552 -20.54 24.03 12.42
CA ALA A 552 -19.69 25.22 12.42
C ALA A 552 -19.41 25.77 11.00
N ASP A 553 -19.70 24.99 9.96
CA ASP A 553 -19.54 25.39 8.56
C ASP A 553 -20.63 26.42 8.15
N ALA A 554 -20.22 27.66 7.94
CA ALA A 554 -21.12 28.76 7.56
C ALA A 554 -21.78 28.60 6.17
N MET A 555 -21.35 27.64 5.34
CA MET A 555 -22.09 27.27 4.13
C MET A 555 -23.25 26.31 4.41
N VAL A 556 -23.16 25.52 5.48
CA VAL A 556 -24.15 24.50 5.91
C VAL A 556 -25.14 25.08 6.94
N ASP A 557 -24.66 25.85 7.92
CA ASP A 557 -25.48 26.58 8.90
C ASP A 557 -25.24 28.11 8.80
N PRO A 558 -25.75 28.83 7.77
CA PRO A 558 -25.38 30.22 7.52
C PRO A 558 -25.85 31.24 8.55
N ALA A 559 -26.83 30.87 9.39
CA ALA A 559 -27.25 31.69 10.53
C ALA A 559 -26.32 31.53 11.74
N GLY A 560 -25.58 30.41 11.79
CA GLY A 560 -24.77 29.97 12.92
C GLY A 560 -25.59 29.62 14.16
N GLY A 561 -24.91 29.06 15.16
CA GLY A 561 -25.52 28.73 16.45
C GLY A 561 -26.43 27.49 16.43
N GLY A 562 -26.46 26.74 15.32
CA GLY A 562 -27.19 25.48 15.19
C GLY A 562 -28.63 25.65 14.73
N ASP A 563 -28.89 26.63 13.87
CA ASP A 563 -30.23 26.85 13.29
C ASP A 563 -30.60 25.69 12.37
N GLN A 564 -29.72 25.32 11.44
CA GLN A 564 -29.93 24.16 10.56
C GLN A 564 -29.41 22.86 11.19
N VAL A 565 -28.20 22.89 11.75
CA VAL A 565 -27.50 21.72 12.29
C VAL A 565 -27.19 21.93 13.77
N PRO A 566 -27.98 21.37 14.72
CA PRO A 566 -27.74 21.55 16.15
C PRO A 566 -26.37 21.00 16.59
N GLN A 567 -25.63 21.73 17.44
CA GLN A 567 -24.36 21.22 17.97
C GLN A 567 -24.53 19.95 18.81
N PHE A 568 -25.66 19.86 19.53
CA PHE A 568 -25.98 18.76 20.42
C PHE A 568 -27.42 18.29 20.24
N LEU A 569 -27.61 16.97 20.23
CA LEU A 569 -28.90 16.32 20.41
C LEU A 569 -28.96 15.75 21.83
N ILE A 570 -30.05 16.01 22.56
CA ILE A 570 -30.30 15.44 23.89
C ILE A 570 -31.34 14.34 23.73
N VAL A 571 -30.98 13.12 24.16
CA VAL A 571 -31.88 11.97 24.10
C VAL A 571 -32.97 12.11 25.16
N ASP A 572 -34.24 12.08 24.77
CA ASP A 572 -35.37 12.29 25.69
C ASP A 572 -35.67 11.06 26.58
N ALA A 573 -36.63 11.20 27.49
CA ALA A 573 -37.07 10.12 28.40
C ALA A 573 -37.60 8.86 27.68
N ASN A 574 -38.03 8.98 26.42
CA ASN A 574 -38.52 7.90 25.56
C ASN A 574 -37.44 7.34 24.61
N ARG A 575 -36.19 7.77 24.79
CA ARG A 575 -35.04 7.54 23.89
C ARG A 575 -35.24 8.10 22.48
N ARG A 576 -35.87 9.27 22.35
CA ARG A 576 -36.07 9.96 21.08
C ARG A 576 -35.15 11.16 20.95
N VAL A 577 -34.76 11.43 19.70
CA VAL A 577 -34.07 12.67 19.29
C VAL A 577 -34.76 13.26 18.07
N LEU A 578 -34.71 14.59 17.93
CA LEU A 578 -35.10 15.30 16.71
C LEU A 578 -33.82 15.64 15.95
N ILE A 579 -33.38 14.75 15.07
CA ILE A 579 -32.22 14.99 14.22
C ILE A 579 -32.60 15.93 13.08
N ARG A 580 -31.76 16.91 12.80
CA ARG A 580 -31.80 17.74 11.58
C ARG A 580 -30.64 17.31 10.70
N VAL A 581 -30.92 16.98 9.45
CA VAL A 581 -29.94 16.64 8.43
C VAL A 581 -30.00 17.75 7.39
N PRO A 582 -28.91 18.50 7.14
CA PRO A 582 -28.92 19.56 6.15
C PRO A 582 -29.23 18.98 4.76
N ASN A 583 -29.83 19.78 3.88
CA ASN A 583 -29.84 19.48 2.45
C ASN A 583 -28.42 19.73 1.88
N ASN A 584 -28.19 19.45 0.61
CA ASN A 584 -26.90 19.71 -0.06
C ASN A 584 -26.71 21.18 -0.49
N ALA A 585 -27.62 22.06 -0.10
CA ALA A 585 -27.60 23.48 -0.43
C ALA A 585 -28.15 24.35 0.71
N SER A 586 -27.69 25.60 0.72
CA SER A 586 -28.21 26.68 1.55
C SER A 586 -28.54 27.90 0.69
N SER A 587 -28.98 29.00 1.30
CA SER A 587 -29.19 30.27 0.58
C SER A 587 -27.90 30.86 -0.01
N GLY A 588 -26.72 30.39 0.44
CA GLY A 588 -25.42 30.80 -0.11
C GLY A 588 -24.97 30.00 -1.34
N GLY A 589 -25.60 28.86 -1.64
CA GLY A 589 -25.24 28.00 -2.76
C GLY A 589 -25.28 26.51 -2.39
N GLN A 590 -24.88 25.66 -3.35
CA GLN A 590 -24.69 24.23 -3.10
C GLN A 590 -23.37 24.00 -2.35
N HIS A 591 -23.40 23.17 -1.31
CA HIS A 591 -22.23 22.79 -0.51
C HIS A 591 -21.99 21.28 -0.48
N HIS A 592 -22.94 20.45 -0.94
CA HIS A 592 -22.81 18.99 -1.06
C HIS A 592 -22.51 18.24 0.25
N LYS A 593 -22.80 18.88 1.38
CA LYS A 593 -22.67 18.31 2.74
C LYS A 593 -24.01 17.91 3.34
N GLY A 594 -24.84 17.20 2.58
CA GLY A 594 -26.13 16.66 3.04
C GLY A 594 -25.98 15.50 4.01
N TYR A 595 -25.20 15.65 5.08
CA TYR A 595 -24.96 14.60 6.08
C TYR A 595 -24.63 15.19 7.46
N VAL A 596 -24.80 14.38 8.50
CA VAL A 596 -24.40 14.65 9.89
C VAL A 596 -24.05 13.35 10.59
N VAL A 597 -23.05 13.42 11.48
CA VAL A 597 -22.68 12.31 12.38
C VAL A 597 -22.78 12.83 13.81
N TYR A 598 -23.56 12.15 14.63
CA TYR A 598 -23.78 12.47 16.04
C TYR A 598 -23.33 11.32 16.93
N GLY A 599 -22.45 11.60 17.89
CA GLY A 599 -22.00 10.62 18.89
C GLY A 599 -21.77 11.28 20.25
N PRO A 600 -21.81 10.53 21.36
CA PRO A 600 -21.40 11.06 22.64
C PRO A 600 -19.90 11.40 22.58
N ALA A 601 -19.49 12.48 23.24
CA ALA A 601 -18.22 13.14 22.95
C ALA A 601 -16.99 12.25 23.28
N ALA A 602 -16.14 11.99 22.29
CA ALA A 602 -14.83 11.39 22.53
C ALA A 602 -13.87 12.42 23.19
N PRO A 603 -12.80 11.95 23.86
CA PRO A 603 -11.73 12.82 24.31
C PRO A 603 -11.08 13.55 23.13
N SER A 604 -10.76 14.82 23.32
CA SER A 604 -9.97 15.61 22.37
C SER A 604 -8.61 15.91 22.99
N GLY A 605 -7.57 16.07 22.18
CA GLY A 605 -6.21 16.23 22.68
C GLY A 605 -5.22 16.48 21.56
N VAL A 606 -3.94 16.56 21.93
CA VAL A 606 -2.82 16.70 20.99
C VAL A 606 -1.72 15.74 21.41
N VAL A 607 -1.20 14.97 20.45
CA VAL A 607 0.00 14.15 20.61
C VAL A 607 1.24 14.98 20.31
N MET A 608 2.22 14.92 21.21
CA MET A 608 3.48 15.64 21.15
C MET A 608 4.66 14.67 21.23
N ILE A 609 5.69 14.94 20.44
CA ILE A 609 6.99 14.25 20.50
C ILE A 609 7.94 15.15 21.30
N ASP A 610 8.01 14.91 22.61
CA ASP A 610 8.84 15.67 23.54
C ASP A 610 10.32 15.34 23.28
N GLY A 611 11.13 16.38 23.03
CA GLY A 611 12.53 16.21 22.64
C GLY A 611 12.77 16.15 21.14
N ALA A 612 11.74 16.33 20.30
CA ALA A 612 11.92 16.55 18.87
C ALA A 612 12.92 17.70 18.60
N THR A 613 13.93 17.43 17.79
CA THR A 613 15.07 18.33 17.51
C THR A 613 14.89 19.15 16.24
N GLY A 614 13.96 18.74 15.36
CA GLY A 614 13.63 19.41 14.11
C GLY A 614 12.29 18.97 13.53
N VAL A 615 12.02 19.38 12.29
CA VAL A 615 10.83 18.95 11.51
C VAL A 615 11.22 18.82 10.05
N VAL A 616 10.90 17.69 9.40
CA VAL A 616 10.91 17.59 7.94
C VAL A 616 9.59 18.21 7.43
N PRO A 617 9.62 19.41 6.82
CA PRO A 617 8.41 20.18 6.52
C PRO A 617 7.60 19.57 5.36
N PRO A 618 6.29 19.85 5.28
CA PRO A 618 5.48 19.47 4.12
C PRO A 618 6.08 19.99 2.81
N ASP A 619 5.86 19.27 1.72
CA ASP A 619 6.39 19.63 0.41
C ASP A 619 5.83 20.98 -0.06
N GLY A 620 6.73 21.87 -0.51
CA GLY A 620 6.36 23.20 -0.97
C GLY A 620 5.42 23.18 -2.20
N ALA A 621 4.66 24.25 -2.39
CA ALA A 621 3.66 24.34 -3.46
C ALA A 621 4.20 24.17 -4.91
N GLY A 622 5.51 24.25 -5.11
CA GLY A 622 6.18 23.94 -6.37
C GLY A 622 6.28 22.44 -6.71
N VAL A 623 6.14 21.56 -5.72
CA VAL A 623 6.00 20.11 -5.96
C VAL A 623 4.60 19.85 -6.55
N PRO A 624 4.47 19.10 -7.67
CA PRO A 624 3.17 18.78 -8.26
C PRO A 624 2.23 18.13 -7.24
N SER A 625 0.95 18.51 -7.24
CA SER A 625 0.00 18.17 -6.17
C SER A 625 -0.17 16.68 -5.92
N TYR A 626 0.03 15.84 -6.95
CA TYR A 626 -0.04 14.38 -6.86
C TYR A 626 1.16 13.75 -6.13
N ARG A 627 2.32 14.41 -6.18
CA ARG A 627 3.58 14.00 -5.54
C ARG A 627 3.85 14.70 -4.21
N ARG A 628 3.05 15.71 -3.86
CA ARG A 628 3.30 16.60 -2.72
C ARG A 628 2.86 15.92 -1.42
N ARG A 629 3.83 15.59 -0.57
CA ARG A 629 3.58 15.18 0.82
C ARG A 629 3.05 16.37 1.62
N LEU A 630 1.90 16.21 2.27
CA LEU A 630 1.23 17.26 3.05
C LEU A 630 1.55 17.17 4.55
N THR A 631 1.92 15.99 5.00
CA THR A 631 2.28 15.68 6.40
C THR A 631 3.68 16.22 6.74
N ALA A 632 3.81 16.80 7.94
CA ALA A 632 5.11 17.13 8.54
C ALA A 632 5.58 15.95 9.41
N MET A 633 6.90 15.73 9.52
CA MET A 633 7.47 14.70 10.42
C MET A 633 8.33 15.37 11.47
N GLU A 634 8.12 15.06 12.75
CA GLU A 634 8.95 15.58 13.85
C GLU A 634 10.23 14.75 13.97
N VAL A 635 11.39 15.41 13.92
CA VAL A 635 12.71 14.76 13.85
C VAL A 635 13.21 14.47 15.25
N VAL A 636 13.76 13.27 15.48
CA VAL A 636 14.42 12.85 16.72
C VAL A 636 15.83 12.38 16.41
N THR A 637 16.81 13.10 16.95
CA THR A 637 18.25 12.80 16.78
C THR A 637 18.92 12.37 18.09
N THR A 638 18.16 11.78 19.02
CA THR A 638 18.61 11.39 20.36
C THR A 638 18.22 9.95 20.68
N GLU A 639 18.95 9.29 21.60
CA GLU A 639 18.73 7.89 22.00
C GLU A 639 17.34 7.63 22.61
N SER A 640 16.60 8.66 23.03
CA SER A 640 15.23 8.54 23.52
C SER A 640 14.42 9.81 23.27
N PHE A 641 13.11 9.68 23.14
CA PHE A 641 12.16 10.80 23.11
C PHE A 641 10.96 10.53 24.03
N GLY A 642 10.17 11.57 24.33
CA GLY A 642 8.91 11.43 25.05
C GLY A 642 7.72 11.42 24.12
N LEU A 643 6.77 10.51 24.35
CA LEU A 643 5.46 10.51 23.73
C LEU A 643 4.44 11.04 24.73
N SER A 644 3.92 12.25 24.49
CA SER A 644 2.92 12.91 25.34
C SER A 644 1.55 12.94 24.68
N LEU A 645 0.50 12.70 25.46
CA LEU A 645 -0.88 13.08 25.16
C LEU A 645 -1.48 13.86 26.33
N VAL A 646 -2.02 15.05 26.04
CA VAL A 646 -2.88 15.79 26.97
C VAL A 646 -4.30 15.82 26.40
N THR A 647 -5.26 15.28 27.15
CA THR A 647 -6.68 15.24 26.78
C THR A 647 -7.48 16.32 27.49
N SER A 648 -8.53 16.80 26.84
CA SER A 648 -9.47 17.77 27.40
C SER A 648 -10.92 17.30 27.21
N GLN A 649 -11.79 17.73 28.12
CA GLN A 649 -13.21 17.41 28.08
C GLN A 649 -13.93 18.17 26.94
N THR A 650 -14.17 17.47 25.83
CA THR A 650 -14.80 18.01 24.61
C THR A 650 -16.22 18.57 24.81
N ASP A 651 -16.97 18.02 25.77
CA ASP A 651 -18.27 18.54 26.22
C ASP A 651 -18.27 18.65 27.75
N LEU A 652 -18.20 19.88 28.26
CA LEU A 652 -18.12 20.20 29.69
C LEU A 652 -19.31 19.70 30.53
N LEU A 653 -20.38 19.22 29.88
CA LEU A 653 -21.57 18.66 30.53
C LEU A 653 -21.70 17.13 30.37
N ASP A 654 -20.79 16.46 29.66
CA ASP A 654 -20.72 15.00 29.60
C ASP A 654 -19.86 14.47 30.76
N PRO A 655 -20.42 13.72 31.73
CA PRO A 655 -19.67 13.23 32.89
C PRO A 655 -18.67 12.12 32.54
N ASN A 656 -18.74 11.55 31.34
CA ASN A 656 -17.94 10.42 30.90
C ASN A 656 -16.75 10.91 30.06
N THR A 657 -15.73 11.40 30.75
CA THR A 657 -14.48 11.91 30.16
C THR A 657 -13.50 10.77 29.83
N ASP A 658 -12.25 11.08 29.47
CA ASP A 658 -11.28 10.01 29.24
C ASP A 658 -10.95 9.24 30.53
N ASP A 659 -10.89 7.91 30.41
CA ASP A 659 -10.53 6.99 31.50
C ASP A 659 -9.31 6.11 31.19
N PHE A 660 -8.93 6.00 29.91
CA PHE A 660 -7.80 5.19 29.46
C PHE A 660 -7.21 5.73 28.14
N ALA A 661 -5.90 5.57 27.96
CA ALA A 661 -5.26 5.73 26.66
C ALA A 661 -4.14 4.69 26.46
N ALA A 662 -3.90 4.34 25.20
CA ALA A 662 -2.83 3.44 24.76
C ALA A 662 -2.20 3.99 23.46
N PHE A 663 -0.98 3.57 23.17
CA PHE A 663 -0.24 3.98 21.98
C PHE A 663 0.29 2.79 21.18
N ARG A 664 0.55 2.99 19.90
CA ARG A 664 1.24 2.05 19.02
C ARG A 664 2.26 2.84 18.22
N ILE A 665 3.45 2.26 18.04
CA ILE A 665 4.44 2.73 17.08
C ILE A 665 4.51 1.66 15.99
N ASP A 666 4.40 2.11 14.74
CA ASP A 666 4.34 1.30 13.53
C ASP A 666 3.16 0.31 13.53
N GLU A 667 3.38 -0.90 13.03
CA GLU A 667 2.42 -2.02 13.09
C GLU A 667 2.15 -2.54 14.51
N GLY A 668 3.00 -2.17 15.48
CA GLY A 668 2.90 -2.58 16.89
C GLY A 668 3.54 -3.93 17.17
N PHE A 669 3.02 -4.64 18.17
CA PHE A 669 3.50 -5.98 18.58
C PHE A 669 4.97 -6.05 19.00
N VAL A 670 5.52 -4.92 19.43
CA VAL A 670 6.87 -4.76 19.99
C VAL A 670 6.72 -3.97 21.28
N ASP A 671 7.35 -4.41 22.36
CA ASP A 671 7.42 -3.63 23.60
C ASP A 671 8.09 -2.28 23.30
N ARG A 672 7.28 -1.21 23.34
CA ARG A 672 7.72 0.19 23.21
C ARG A 672 7.62 0.97 24.52
N ASN A 673 7.21 0.35 25.62
CA ASN A 673 7.06 1.02 26.92
C ASN A 673 8.11 0.60 27.97
N GLY A 674 8.88 -0.46 27.68
CA GLY A 674 10.00 -0.97 28.46
C GLY A 674 9.61 -1.89 29.61
N ASN A 675 8.41 -2.48 29.59
CA ASN A 675 7.94 -3.35 30.68
C ASN A 675 8.37 -4.83 30.53
N GLY A 676 8.82 -5.24 29.33
CA GLY A 676 9.29 -6.57 29.00
C GLY A 676 8.32 -7.46 28.22
N GLU A 677 7.10 -7.01 27.92
CA GLU A 677 6.09 -7.71 27.13
C GLU A 677 5.24 -6.74 26.28
N VAL A 678 4.42 -7.27 25.37
CA VAL A 678 3.43 -6.47 24.60
C VAL A 678 2.14 -6.43 25.39
N ASP A 679 1.67 -5.24 25.77
CA ASP A 679 0.54 -5.09 26.71
C ASP A 679 -0.81 -5.59 26.16
N ILE A 680 -1.04 -5.44 24.85
CA ILE A 680 -2.35 -5.71 24.24
C ILE A 680 -2.21 -6.59 23.00
N GLY A 681 -2.65 -7.84 23.13
CA GLY A 681 -2.54 -8.88 22.10
C GLY A 681 -3.49 -8.72 20.90
N PRO A 682 -3.34 -9.59 19.89
CA PRO A 682 -4.11 -9.54 18.64
C PRO A 682 -5.60 -9.88 18.82
N GLU A 683 -6.01 -10.39 19.99
CA GLU A 683 -7.42 -10.61 20.34
C GLU A 683 -8.21 -9.32 20.60
N SER A 684 -7.53 -8.18 20.76
CA SER A 684 -8.16 -6.90 21.05
C SER A 684 -8.76 -6.25 19.79
N PRO A 685 -10.09 -6.12 19.66
CA PRO A 685 -10.74 -5.64 18.44
C PRO A 685 -10.57 -4.13 18.19
N THR A 686 -9.91 -3.40 19.09
CA THR A 686 -9.70 -1.94 18.98
C THR A 686 -8.29 -1.49 19.34
N LEU A 687 -7.43 -2.37 19.84
CA LEU A 687 -6.07 -2.05 20.28
C LEU A 687 -5.05 -3.19 19.97
N PRO A 688 -5.09 -3.85 18.79
CA PRO A 688 -4.14 -4.93 18.49
C PRO A 688 -2.70 -4.39 18.43
N GLY A 689 -1.82 -4.95 19.26
CA GLY A 689 -0.39 -4.59 19.29
C GLY A 689 -0.11 -3.21 19.88
N PHE A 690 -1.02 -2.65 20.69
CA PHE A 690 -0.83 -1.38 21.40
C PHE A 690 -0.19 -1.59 22.79
N GLU A 691 0.56 -0.59 23.23
CA GLU A 691 1.18 -0.48 24.55
C GLU A 691 0.45 0.53 25.46
N GLN A 692 0.50 0.29 26.77
CA GLN A 692 0.02 1.22 27.78
C GLN A 692 1.10 2.26 28.14
N PHE A 693 0.65 3.44 28.58
CA PHE A 693 1.53 4.44 29.17
C PHE A 693 1.92 4.02 30.59
N VAL A 694 3.14 3.48 30.77
CA VAL A 694 3.65 3.04 32.09
C VAL A 694 4.48 4.10 32.80
N THR A 695 5.09 5.05 32.06
CA THR A 695 5.92 6.11 32.68
C THR A 695 5.05 7.12 33.46
N PHE A 696 3.94 7.57 32.88
CA PHE A 696 2.93 8.38 33.57
C PHE A 696 1.55 8.25 32.90
N ASN A 697 0.52 8.01 33.70
CA ASN A 697 -0.86 7.87 33.26
C ASN A 697 -1.79 8.48 34.32
N SER A 698 -2.55 9.50 33.94
CA SER A 698 -3.46 10.24 34.81
C SER A 698 -4.70 10.68 34.02
N PRO A 699 -5.72 9.82 33.90
CA PRO A 699 -6.93 10.11 33.12
C PRO A 699 -7.74 11.25 33.73
N LEU A 700 -8.63 11.85 32.94
CA LEU A 700 -9.51 12.92 33.43
C LEU A 700 -10.64 12.36 34.33
N LEU A 701 -11.16 11.17 34.03
CA LEU A 701 -12.20 10.51 34.83
C LEU A 701 -11.70 10.24 36.25
N GLY A 702 -12.40 10.77 37.25
CA GLY A 702 -12.18 10.45 38.67
C GLY A 702 -10.91 11.04 39.31
N SER A 703 -9.97 11.60 38.54
CA SER A 703 -8.75 12.22 39.06
C SER A 703 -8.99 13.60 39.70
N GLY A 704 -10.02 14.31 39.25
CA GLY A 704 -10.26 15.71 39.61
C GLY A 704 -9.34 16.71 38.88
N ASN A 705 -8.59 16.24 37.87
CA ASN A 705 -7.78 17.09 37.01
C ASN A 705 -8.65 17.92 36.05
N ALA A 706 -8.09 19.01 35.51
CA ALA A 706 -8.72 19.78 34.44
C ALA A 706 -8.57 19.14 33.05
N ASN A 707 -7.57 18.26 32.91
CA ASN A 707 -7.15 17.56 31.68
C ASN A 707 -6.69 16.16 32.07
N GLY A 708 -6.82 15.17 31.18
CA GLY A 708 -6.08 13.91 31.30
C GLY A 708 -4.67 14.10 30.75
N ALA A 709 -3.72 13.31 31.25
CA ALA A 709 -2.31 13.41 30.86
C ALA A 709 -1.64 12.03 30.88
N TYR A 710 -0.99 11.71 29.76
CA TYR A 710 -0.33 10.44 29.51
C TYR A 710 1.06 10.75 28.93
N TYR A 711 2.10 10.10 29.45
CA TYR A 711 3.47 10.27 28.98
C TYR A 711 4.22 8.93 29.03
N GLN A 712 4.98 8.66 27.99
CA GLN A 712 5.87 7.50 27.90
C GLN A 712 7.23 7.94 27.36
N THR A 713 8.32 7.46 27.97
CA THR A 713 9.65 7.56 27.35
C THR A 713 9.82 6.39 26.36
N ILE A 714 10.19 6.72 25.12
CA ILE A 714 10.47 5.77 24.05
C ILE A 714 11.98 5.69 23.84
N ASP A 715 12.52 4.48 23.83
CA ASP A 715 13.89 4.20 23.39
C ASP A 715 13.95 4.28 21.85
N ALA A 716 14.74 5.21 21.33
CA ALA A 716 14.90 5.41 19.88
C ALA A 716 16.05 4.55 19.31
N THR A 717 16.88 3.91 20.14
CA THR A 717 17.95 3.02 19.68
C THR A 717 17.42 1.70 19.13
N VAL A 718 16.19 1.34 19.48
CA VAL A 718 15.41 0.20 18.96
C VAL A 718 14.45 0.60 17.83
N LEU A 719 14.64 1.79 17.26
CA LEU A 719 14.02 2.24 16.02
C LEU A 719 15.10 2.36 14.95
N GLU A 720 14.73 2.01 13.71
CA GLU A 720 15.58 2.23 12.54
C GLU A 720 15.60 3.72 12.18
N GLU A 721 16.54 4.13 11.33
CA GLU A 721 16.54 5.49 10.80
C GLU A 721 15.38 5.69 9.81
N GLY A 722 14.82 6.89 9.77
CA GLY A 722 13.72 7.27 8.90
C GLY A 722 12.34 7.35 9.57
N PRO A 723 11.24 7.26 8.77
CA PRO A 723 9.88 7.49 9.24
C PRO A 723 9.35 6.37 10.15
N HIS A 724 8.65 6.79 11.21
CA HIS A 724 7.95 5.93 12.17
C HIS A 724 6.55 6.48 12.48
N PHE A 725 5.58 5.59 12.61
CA PHE A 725 4.15 5.94 12.60
C PHE A 725 3.51 5.76 13.98
N VAL A 726 3.18 6.87 14.66
CA VAL A 726 2.68 6.85 16.04
C VAL A 726 1.17 7.06 16.05
N THR A 727 0.44 6.08 16.58
CA THR A 727 -1.01 6.16 16.84
C THR A 727 -1.27 6.13 18.33
N VAL A 728 -2.01 7.11 18.85
CA VAL A 728 -2.51 7.12 20.24
C VAL A 728 -4.02 7.12 20.23
N ARG A 729 -4.64 6.24 21.01
CA ARG A 729 -6.11 6.16 21.17
C ARG A 729 -6.46 6.49 22.62
N ALA A 730 -7.28 7.52 22.84
CA ALA A 730 -7.82 7.86 24.16
C ALA A 730 -9.33 7.59 24.20
N PHE A 731 -9.73 6.76 25.16
CA PHE A 731 -11.06 6.21 25.28
C PHE A 731 -11.89 7.06 26.23
N ARG A 732 -13.17 7.28 25.89
CA ARG A 732 -14.13 7.80 26.86
C ARG A 732 -14.62 6.67 27.76
N HIS A 733 -14.99 7.03 28.98
CA HIS A 733 -15.67 6.11 29.87
C HIS A 733 -17.00 5.59 29.28
N ARG A 734 -17.26 4.29 29.51
CA ARG A 734 -18.53 3.61 29.21
C ARG A 734 -18.92 2.64 30.33
N ASP A 735 -19.87 3.07 31.15
CA ASP A 735 -20.55 2.23 32.15
C ASP A 735 -21.80 1.52 31.60
N ASP A 736 -22.24 1.89 30.39
CA ASP A 736 -23.43 1.35 29.72
C ASP A 736 -23.22 0.00 29.01
N GLY A 737 -22.00 -0.54 29.06
CA GLY A 737 -21.60 -1.77 28.38
C GLY A 737 -21.51 -1.67 26.85
N GLY A 738 -21.63 -0.47 26.29
CA GLY A 738 -21.51 -0.26 24.84
C GLY A 738 -20.08 -0.45 24.33
N LEU A 739 -19.93 -0.58 23.00
CA LEU A 739 -18.61 -0.76 22.38
C LEU A 739 -17.74 0.49 22.59
N PRO A 740 -16.40 0.34 22.65
CA PRO A 740 -15.49 1.45 22.88
C PRO A 740 -15.72 2.63 21.91
N ILE A 741 -15.56 3.85 22.43
CA ILE A 741 -15.51 5.10 21.68
C ILE A 741 -14.21 5.80 22.08
N TYR A 742 -13.46 6.30 21.11
CA TYR A 742 -12.17 6.94 21.35
C TYR A 742 -11.92 8.09 20.39
N GLY A 743 -11.07 9.03 20.83
CA GLY A 743 -10.34 9.92 19.95
C GLY A 743 -9.06 9.21 19.51
N GLU A 744 -8.76 9.25 18.22
CA GLU A 744 -7.51 8.76 17.67
C GLU A 744 -6.63 9.94 17.25
N PHE A 745 -5.35 9.86 17.60
CA PHE A 745 -4.36 10.90 17.35
C PHE A 745 -3.17 10.24 16.65
N ARG A 746 -2.90 10.67 15.42
CA ARG A 746 -1.79 10.15 14.61
C ARG A 746 -0.67 11.19 14.52
N LYS A 747 0.58 10.72 14.48
CA LYS A 747 1.79 11.53 14.36
C LYS A 747 2.85 10.74 13.61
N VAL A 748 3.69 11.40 12.82
CA VAL A 748 4.83 10.75 12.16
C VAL A 748 6.13 11.33 12.73
N VAL A 749 7.00 10.45 13.22
CA VAL A 749 8.35 10.75 13.70
C VAL A 749 9.33 10.44 12.58
N TYR A 750 10.43 11.17 12.49
CA TYR A 750 11.58 10.80 11.67
C TYR A 750 12.79 10.63 12.59
N VAL A 751 13.30 9.41 12.70
CA VAL A 751 14.51 9.10 13.45
C VAL A 751 15.70 9.43 12.54
N ASP A 752 16.63 10.24 13.02
CA ASP A 752 17.86 10.70 12.34
C ASP A 752 18.95 10.80 13.41
N ARG A 753 19.38 9.64 13.93
CA ARG A 753 20.44 9.52 14.94
C ARG A 753 21.81 9.38 14.31
N GLU A 754 21.88 8.77 13.13
CA GLU A 754 23.10 8.49 12.37
C GLU A 754 23.03 9.13 10.97
N PRO A 755 24.17 9.51 10.35
CA PRO A 755 24.17 9.99 8.97
C PRO A 755 23.68 8.92 7.96
N PRO A 756 23.12 9.33 6.81
CA PRO A 756 22.57 8.41 5.81
C PRO A 756 23.60 7.38 5.35
N ALA A 757 23.23 6.10 5.41
CA ALA A 757 24.10 5.02 4.98
C ALA A 757 24.06 4.89 3.44
N ALA A 758 25.14 5.31 2.78
CA ALA A 758 25.37 5.12 1.36
C ALA A 758 26.83 4.72 1.11
N ALA A 759 27.07 4.01 0.01
CA ALA A 759 28.40 3.60 -0.42
C ALA A 759 28.58 3.77 -1.94
N LEU A 760 29.74 4.26 -2.36
CA LEU A 760 30.15 4.26 -3.76
C LEU A 760 30.50 2.83 -4.19
N VAL A 761 29.89 2.36 -5.28
CA VAL A 761 29.96 0.95 -5.69
C VAL A 761 31.24 0.65 -6.45
N GLU A 762 31.53 1.43 -7.49
CA GLU A 762 32.77 1.37 -8.28
C GLU A 762 33.11 2.75 -8.87
N PRO A 763 34.40 3.10 -9.07
CA PRO A 763 35.58 2.33 -8.65
C PRO A 763 35.77 2.36 -7.12
N GLY A 764 36.21 1.26 -6.52
CA GLY A 764 36.71 1.24 -5.14
C GLY A 764 38.04 1.99 -4.94
N GLU A 765 38.52 2.08 -3.70
CA GLU A 765 39.80 2.76 -3.36
C GLU A 765 41.00 2.11 -4.06
N GLY A 766 41.74 2.91 -4.81
CA GLY A 766 42.82 2.45 -5.69
C GLY A 766 42.34 1.79 -6.99
N GLY A 767 41.04 1.79 -7.26
CA GLY A 767 40.43 1.18 -8.45
C GLY A 767 40.82 1.88 -9.76
N PHE A 768 40.64 1.16 -10.87
CA PHE A 768 41.04 1.62 -12.20
C PHE A 768 39.82 1.97 -13.08
N VAL A 769 39.93 3.07 -13.81
CA VAL A 769 38.90 3.55 -14.75
C VAL A 769 39.52 3.66 -16.16
N GLY A 770 39.23 2.66 -16.98
CA GLY A 770 39.75 2.55 -18.35
C GLY A 770 39.05 3.42 -19.40
N ALA A 771 38.54 4.59 -19.02
CA ALA A 771 37.82 5.48 -19.93
C ALA A 771 37.84 6.95 -19.47
N LEU A 772 37.89 7.90 -20.42
CA LEU A 772 37.74 9.34 -20.13
C LEU A 772 36.31 9.75 -19.75
N SER A 773 35.35 8.82 -19.78
CA SER A 773 33.98 9.01 -19.32
C SER A 773 33.50 7.77 -18.58
N TYR A 774 33.04 7.94 -17.35
CA TYR A 774 32.67 6.84 -16.46
C TYR A 774 31.32 7.12 -15.78
N GLU A 775 30.54 6.07 -15.54
CA GLU A 775 29.30 6.15 -14.76
C GLU A 775 29.54 5.65 -13.34
N PHE A 776 29.59 6.61 -12.41
CA PHE A 776 29.70 6.32 -10.99
C PHE A 776 28.33 5.87 -10.48
N ALA A 777 28.30 4.73 -9.78
CA ALA A 777 27.13 4.20 -9.11
C ALA A 777 27.32 4.30 -7.58
N VAL A 778 26.24 4.66 -6.89
CA VAL A 778 26.14 4.74 -5.43
C VAL A 778 24.95 3.91 -4.99
N ARG A 779 25.15 3.11 -3.95
CA ARG A 779 24.11 2.32 -3.32
C ARG A 779 23.72 2.95 -1.98
N ALA A 780 22.45 3.27 -1.80
CA ALA A 780 21.88 3.51 -0.48
C ALA A 780 21.77 2.17 0.25
N LEU A 781 22.19 2.14 1.50
CA LEU A 781 22.20 0.95 2.36
C LEU A 781 20.98 0.94 3.31
N ASP A 782 20.30 2.08 3.42
CA ASP A 782 19.04 2.29 4.13
C ASP A 782 17.99 2.97 3.23
N ARG A 783 16.86 3.35 3.83
CA ARG A 783 15.76 4.08 3.16
C ARG A 783 15.82 5.59 3.31
N THR A 784 16.72 6.16 4.11
CA THR A 784 16.69 7.59 4.45
C THR A 784 17.31 8.46 3.36
N VAL A 785 18.26 7.92 2.60
CA VAL A 785 18.89 8.58 1.44
C VAL A 785 17.84 9.08 0.44
N ASP A 786 17.68 10.40 0.36
CA ASP A 786 16.71 11.09 -0.52
C ASP A 786 17.37 11.64 -1.80
N SER A 787 18.68 11.88 -1.73
CA SER A 787 19.47 12.41 -2.83
C SER A 787 20.96 12.17 -2.66
N VAL A 788 21.63 11.96 -3.79
CA VAL A 788 23.08 11.75 -3.87
C VAL A 788 23.68 12.75 -4.83
N HIS A 789 24.83 13.29 -4.46
CA HIS A 789 25.68 14.15 -5.27
C HIS A 789 27.03 13.49 -5.45
N ILE A 790 27.59 13.57 -6.66
CA ILE A 790 28.91 13.03 -6.98
C ILE A 790 29.77 14.17 -7.52
N LEU A 791 30.95 14.36 -6.94
CA LEU A 791 31.90 15.43 -7.22
C LEU A 791 33.24 14.82 -7.64
N LEU A 792 33.92 15.43 -8.61
CA LEU A 792 35.24 14.99 -9.06
C LEU A 792 36.29 15.99 -8.59
N ASN A 793 37.40 15.49 -8.04
CA ASN A 793 38.59 16.25 -7.67
C ASN A 793 38.25 17.49 -6.80
N VAL A 794 37.54 17.27 -5.69
CA VAL A 794 37.18 18.32 -4.73
C VAL A 794 38.47 18.97 -4.20
N PRO A 795 38.64 20.30 -4.32
CA PRO A 795 39.89 20.94 -3.91
C PRO A 795 40.11 20.84 -2.40
N GLU A 796 41.36 20.54 -1.99
CA GLU A 796 41.76 20.43 -0.58
C GLU A 796 41.28 21.64 0.25
N GLY A 797 40.65 21.37 1.40
CA GLY A 797 40.09 22.40 2.28
C GLY A 797 38.76 23.02 1.82
N SER A 798 38.16 22.53 0.72
CA SER A 798 36.78 22.88 0.33
C SER A 798 35.77 21.98 1.04
N ASP A 799 34.60 22.53 1.35
CA ASP A 799 33.44 21.77 1.83
C ASP A 799 32.69 21.11 0.65
N PRO A 800 32.61 19.76 0.55
CA PRO A 800 31.86 19.08 -0.50
C PRO A 800 30.36 19.44 -0.50
N VAL A 801 29.76 19.70 0.67
CA VAL A 801 28.33 20.04 0.80
C VAL A 801 28.05 21.38 0.12
N ALA A 802 28.89 22.38 0.37
CA ALA A 802 28.79 23.69 -0.30
C ALA A 802 28.99 23.64 -1.83
N LEU A 803 29.59 22.58 -2.38
CA LEU A 803 29.73 22.36 -3.82
C LEU A 803 28.52 21.63 -4.45
N CYS A 804 27.64 21.04 -3.64
CA CYS A 804 26.48 20.29 -4.12
C CYS A 804 25.46 21.20 -4.83
N ASN A 805 25.20 20.88 -6.09
CA ASN A 805 24.29 21.60 -6.97
C ASN A 805 23.65 20.68 -8.02
N ALA A 806 22.68 21.18 -8.79
CA ALA A 806 21.94 20.40 -9.78
C ALA A 806 22.82 19.66 -10.82
N GLY A 807 24.00 20.21 -11.19
CA GLY A 807 24.93 19.56 -12.11
C GLY A 807 25.75 18.42 -11.50
N SER A 808 25.84 18.35 -10.17
CA SER A 808 26.50 17.27 -9.40
C SER A 808 25.55 16.17 -8.92
N ARG A 809 24.23 16.42 -8.96
CA ARG A 809 23.22 15.48 -8.45
C ARG A 809 23.16 14.22 -9.33
N ALA A 810 23.17 13.06 -8.71
CA ALA A 810 22.97 11.77 -9.37
C ALA A 810 21.49 11.53 -9.69
N THR A 811 21.24 10.69 -10.69
CA THR A 811 19.90 10.20 -11.01
C THR A 811 19.64 8.95 -10.19
N GLN A 812 18.54 8.92 -9.45
CA GLN A 812 18.05 7.70 -8.81
C GLN A 812 17.53 6.75 -9.91
N THR A 813 18.20 5.62 -10.10
CA THR A 813 17.93 4.63 -11.17
C THR A 813 17.16 3.41 -10.65
N ASP A 814 17.32 3.10 -9.37
CA ASP A 814 16.41 2.26 -8.59
C ASP A 814 16.20 2.87 -7.19
N ARG A 815 15.36 2.26 -6.36
CA ARG A 815 15.06 2.79 -5.02
C ARG A 815 16.32 2.98 -4.16
N PHE A 816 17.24 2.04 -4.20
CA PHE A 816 18.51 2.07 -3.47
C PHE A 816 19.72 2.38 -4.37
N GLU A 817 19.52 2.80 -5.63
CA GLU A 817 20.61 3.02 -6.58
C GLU A 817 20.58 4.42 -7.21
N PHE A 818 21.73 5.10 -7.16
CA PHE A 818 21.95 6.41 -7.75
C PHE A 818 23.14 6.38 -8.71
N ARG A 819 22.99 6.90 -9.93
CA ARG A 819 24.02 6.88 -10.98
C ARG A 819 24.30 8.28 -11.55
N ARG A 820 25.57 8.56 -11.86
CA ARG A 820 25.99 9.79 -12.57
C ARG A 820 27.18 9.54 -13.48
N THR A 821 27.00 9.79 -14.77
CA THR A 821 28.11 9.83 -15.73
C THR A 821 28.90 11.12 -15.62
N ILE A 822 30.24 11.01 -15.56
CA ILE A 822 31.17 12.14 -15.65
C ILE A 822 32.13 11.89 -16.81
N GLY A 823 32.16 12.83 -17.77
CA GLY A 823 33.09 12.82 -18.90
C GLY A 823 34.22 13.84 -18.72
N GLY A 824 35.32 13.62 -19.44
CA GLY A 824 36.53 14.44 -19.34
C GLY A 824 37.36 14.15 -18.09
N LEU A 825 37.39 12.89 -17.64
CA LEU A 825 38.21 12.46 -16.51
C LEU A 825 39.70 12.62 -16.85
N PRO A 826 40.52 13.21 -15.97
CA PRO A 826 41.94 13.39 -16.24
C PRO A 826 42.70 12.07 -16.03
N ILE A 827 43.59 11.74 -16.96
CA ILE A 827 44.47 10.56 -16.90
C ILE A 827 45.34 10.61 -15.63
N GLY A 828 45.53 9.45 -14.99
CA GLY A 828 46.23 9.32 -13.72
C GLY A 828 45.31 9.39 -12.50
N ALA A 829 45.88 9.71 -11.34
CA ALA A 829 45.15 9.71 -10.06
C ALA A 829 44.07 10.81 -10.01
N SER A 830 42.86 10.42 -9.65
CA SER A 830 41.71 11.28 -9.39
C SER A 830 41.02 10.86 -8.09
N THR A 831 40.18 11.72 -7.54
CA THR A 831 39.29 11.42 -6.42
C THR A 831 37.84 11.66 -6.84
N VAL A 832 36.96 10.74 -6.53
CA VAL A 832 35.51 10.95 -6.57
C VAL A 832 35.02 11.15 -5.14
N THR A 833 34.12 12.10 -4.92
CA THR A 833 33.48 12.35 -3.62
C THR A 833 31.98 12.25 -3.76
N MET A 834 31.39 11.28 -3.07
CA MET A 834 29.96 11.16 -2.85
C MET A 834 29.55 12.08 -1.68
N VAL A 835 28.41 12.74 -1.83
CA VAL A 835 27.66 13.33 -0.71
C VAL A 835 26.22 12.80 -0.79
N ALA A 836 25.81 11.99 0.18
CA ALA A 836 24.45 11.50 0.32
C ALA A 836 23.70 12.34 1.36
N PHE A 837 22.43 12.64 1.12
CA PHE A 837 21.57 13.44 2.00
C PHE A 837 20.29 12.70 2.39
N GLU A 838 19.79 13.03 3.57
CA GLU A 838 18.43 12.73 4.02
C GLU A 838 17.50 13.94 3.90
N ALA A 839 16.20 13.68 4.05
CA ALA A 839 15.16 14.72 4.06
C ALA A 839 15.31 15.75 5.19
N THR A 840 16.11 15.46 6.23
CA THR A 840 16.45 16.38 7.34
C THR A 840 17.59 17.35 6.98
N GLY A 841 18.40 17.02 5.97
CA GLY A 841 19.69 17.67 5.70
C GLY A 841 20.89 17.01 6.40
N SER A 842 20.66 15.93 7.18
CA SER A 842 21.71 14.99 7.59
C SER A 842 22.41 14.43 6.35
N HIS A 843 23.72 14.20 6.43
CA HIS A 843 24.52 13.85 5.26
C HIS A 843 25.77 13.03 5.59
N ALA A 844 26.11 12.12 4.68
CA ALA A 844 27.33 11.34 4.70
C ALA A 844 28.21 11.72 3.50
N ILE A 845 29.53 11.69 3.71
CA ILE A 845 30.53 12.00 2.69
C ILE A 845 31.49 10.83 2.60
N GLU A 846 31.69 10.31 1.38
CA GLU A 846 32.70 9.30 1.07
C GLU A 846 33.58 9.83 -0.06
N THR A 847 34.90 9.77 0.11
CA THR A 847 35.86 10.13 -0.93
C THR A 847 36.70 8.90 -1.25
N VAL A 848 36.76 8.57 -2.55
CA VAL A 848 37.49 7.42 -3.08
C VAL A 848 38.53 7.91 -4.09
N THR A 849 39.77 7.46 -3.94
CA THR A 849 40.87 7.65 -4.91
C THR A 849 40.79 6.55 -5.97
N PHE A 850 40.92 6.93 -7.24
CA PHE A 850 40.96 6.00 -8.38
C PHE A 850 41.95 6.48 -9.43
N VAL A 851 42.38 5.59 -10.33
CA VAL A 851 43.34 5.89 -11.40
C VAL A 851 42.64 5.75 -12.75
N VAL A 852 42.65 6.82 -13.55
CA VAL A 852 42.21 6.77 -14.95
C VAL A 852 43.37 6.25 -15.79
N ASN A 853 43.29 5.00 -16.23
CA ASN A 853 44.37 4.26 -16.90
C ASN A 853 44.04 3.95 -18.37
N ILE A 854 43.69 4.98 -19.14
CA ILE A 854 43.57 4.89 -20.60
C ILE A 854 44.81 5.50 -21.26
N GLY A 855 45.37 4.81 -22.27
CA GLY A 855 46.54 5.26 -23.03
C GLY A 855 47.82 5.47 -22.22
N THR A 856 47.92 4.87 -21.02
CA THR A 856 49.06 5.04 -20.12
C THR A 856 50.29 4.24 -20.54
N GLY A 857 50.11 3.14 -21.28
CA GLY A 857 51.16 2.20 -21.67
C GLY A 857 51.56 1.19 -20.59
N ASP A 858 51.11 1.37 -19.35
CA ASP A 858 51.25 0.45 -18.22
C ASP A 858 50.16 -0.64 -18.32
N VAL A 859 50.46 -1.70 -19.08
CA VAL A 859 49.52 -2.76 -19.45
C VAL A 859 49.44 -3.83 -18.37
N ASN A 860 50.52 -4.02 -17.61
CA ASN A 860 50.59 -5.02 -16.54
C ASN A 860 50.13 -4.49 -15.15
N LEU A 861 49.93 -3.17 -15.02
CA LEU A 861 49.51 -2.44 -13.82
C LEU A 861 50.55 -2.49 -12.68
N ASP A 862 51.84 -2.58 -13.00
CA ASP A 862 52.94 -2.52 -12.03
C ASP A 862 53.41 -1.08 -11.72
N GLY A 863 53.00 -0.11 -12.53
CA GLY A 863 53.29 1.32 -12.36
C GLY A 863 54.52 1.84 -13.10
N GLU A 864 55.23 0.99 -13.84
CA GLU A 864 56.26 1.38 -14.82
C GLU A 864 55.71 1.24 -16.26
N VAL A 865 56.44 1.77 -17.25
CA VAL A 865 56.10 1.59 -18.68
C VAL A 865 57.35 1.13 -19.41
N GLY A 866 57.45 -0.17 -19.66
CA GLY A 866 58.67 -0.83 -20.08
C GLY A 866 58.47 -1.89 -21.16
N VAL A 867 59.52 -2.68 -21.40
CA VAL A 867 59.50 -3.76 -22.39
C VAL A 867 58.55 -4.89 -22.00
N GLU A 868 58.30 -5.08 -20.70
CA GLU A 868 57.34 -6.06 -20.20
C GLU A 868 55.90 -5.68 -20.60
N ASP A 869 55.50 -4.40 -20.57
CA ASP A 869 54.19 -3.96 -21.07
C ASP A 869 54.01 -4.21 -22.56
N LEU A 870 55.06 -4.02 -23.36
CA LEU A 870 55.02 -4.33 -24.78
C LEU A 870 54.92 -5.85 -25.03
N TYR A 871 55.48 -6.66 -24.13
CA TYR A 871 55.33 -8.11 -24.15
C TYR A 871 53.90 -8.51 -23.75
N ASP A 872 53.37 -7.99 -22.65
CA ASP A 872 52.02 -8.30 -22.16
C ASP A 872 50.94 -7.77 -23.10
N ALA A 873 51.10 -6.58 -23.70
CA ALA A 873 50.28 -6.09 -24.80
C ALA A 873 50.22 -7.09 -25.96
N PHE A 874 51.36 -7.69 -26.33
CA PHE A 874 51.43 -8.67 -27.42
C PHE A 874 50.88 -10.05 -27.01
N MET A 875 51.04 -10.46 -25.75
CA MET A 875 50.54 -11.73 -25.23
C MET A 875 49.02 -11.73 -25.00
N LEU A 876 48.46 -10.60 -24.58
CA LEU A 876 47.02 -10.38 -24.37
C LEU A 876 46.30 -9.92 -25.65
N ALA A 877 46.99 -9.85 -26.79
CA ALA A 877 46.46 -9.39 -28.06
C ALA A 877 45.31 -10.29 -28.56
N GLY A 878 44.07 -9.87 -28.28
CA GLY A 878 42.84 -10.58 -28.64
C GLY A 878 42.03 -11.12 -27.47
N GLU A 879 42.49 -10.97 -26.22
CA GLU A 879 41.72 -11.38 -25.03
C GLU A 879 40.66 -10.34 -24.59
N GLY A 880 40.74 -9.10 -25.10
CA GLY A 880 39.77 -8.05 -24.81
C GLY A 880 40.24 -6.66 -25.26
N TYR A 881 39.54 -5.62 -24.81
CA TYR A 881 40.01 -4.24 -24.86
C TYR A 881 40.84 -3.96 -23.60
N LEU A 882 42.05 -3.43 -23.77
CA LEU A 882 42.98 -3.10 -22.69
C LEU A 882 43.14 -1.57 -22.66
N ALA A 883 42.47 -0.89 -21.73
CA ALA A 883 42.48 0.57 -21.70
C ALA A 883 43.89 1.20 -21.64
N PRO A 884 44.87 0.67 -20.86
CA PRO A 884 46.23 1.23 -20.86
C PRO A 884 46.91 1.17 -22.23
N LEU A 885 46.51 0.23 -23.08
CA LEU A 885 47.05 0.03 -24.42
C LEU A 885 46.36 0.90 -25.48
N ASP A 886 45.25 1.60 -25.20
CA ASP A 886 44.59 2.52 -26.15
C ASP A 886 45.33 3.86 -26.23
N MET A 887 46.53 3.83 -26.83
CA MET A 887 47.52 4.91 -26.80
C MET A 887 47.17 6.13 -27.67
N ASP A 888 46.22 6.00 -28.63
CA ASP A 888 45.63 7.17 -29.32
C ASP A 888 44.17 7.48 -28.91
N GLU A 889 43.70 6.87 -27.81
CA GLU A 889 42.41 7.14 -27.15
C GLU A 889 41.18 6.96 -28.07
N ASN A 890 41.29 6.13 -29.11
CA ASN A 890 40.27 6.01 -30.15
C ASN A 890 39.16 4.98 -29.84
N GLY A 891 39.35 4.14 -28.81
CA GLY A 891 38.44 3.06 -28.44
C GLY A 891 38.69 1.74 -29.17
N LEU A 892 39.79 1.62 -29.92
CA LEU A 892 40.21 0.41 -30.64
C LEU A 892 41.70 0.18 -30.41
N ILE A 893 42.07 -1.05 -30.06
CA ILE A 893 43.47 -1.47 -30.02
C ILE A 893 43.92 -1.89 -31.43
N ASP A 894 44.66 -1.04 -32.13
CA ASP A 894 45.19 -1.27 -33.48
C ASP A 894 46.73 -1.13 -33.56
N VAL A 895 47.31 -1.38 -34.74
CA VAL A 895 48.77 -1.32 -34.97
C VAL A 895 49.41 0.05 -34.66
N ARG A 896 48.63 1.12 -34.53
CA ARG A 896 49.07 2.45 -34.08
C ARG A 896 49.42 2.43 -32.60
N ASP A 897 48.59 1.78 -31.80
CA ASP A 897 48.73 1.75 -30.36
C ASP A 897 50.03 1.06 -29.93
N TYR A 898 50.27 -0.14 -30.47
CA TYR A 898 51.55 -0.85 -30.27
C TYR A 898 52.76 -0.02 -30.71
N ARG A 899 52.62 0.82 -31.75
CA ARG A 899 53.70 1.73 -32.21
C ARG A 899 53.89 2.94 -31.31
N LEU A 900 52.81 3.43 -30.69
CA LEU A 900 52.85 4.54 -29.74
C LEU A 900 53.43 4.06 -28.40
N LEU A 901 53.06 2.87 -27.94
CA LEU A 901 53.68 2.20 -26.79
C LEU A 901 55.16 1.92 -27.05
N GLU A 902 55.50 1.30 -28.19
CA GLU A 902 56.90 1.07 -28.59
C GLU A 902 57.70 2.38 -28.67
N ALA A 903 57.10 3.46 -29.17
CA ALA A 903 57.75 4.77 -29.23
C ALA A 903 57.92 5.41 -27.83
N ALA A 904 56.93 5.25 -26.93
CA ALA A 904 57.00 5.73 -25.56
C ALA A 904 58.15 5.06 -24.80
N ILE A 905 58.19 3.72 -24.80
CA ILE A 905 59.25 2.92 -24.14
C ILE A 905 60.64 3.32 -24.65
N ARG A 906 60.83 3.33 -25.99
CA ARG A 906 62.11 3.75 -26.60
C ARG A 906 62.51 5.18 -26.25
N SER A 907 61.56 6.07 -26.00
CA SER A 907 61.83 7.45 -25.59
C SER A 907 62.28 7.55 -24.13
N GLY A 908 61.76 6.68 -23.24
CA GLY A 908 62.23 6.51 -21.87
C GLY A 908 63.64 5.93 -21.81
N GLU A 909 63.91 4.85 -22.55
CA GLU A 909 65.24 4.23 -22.64
C GLU A 909 66.33 5.26 -23.06
N LEU A 910 66.02 6.13 -24.01
CA LEU A 910 66.91 7.20 -24.49
C LEU A 910 67.22 8.28 -23.42
N LEU A 911 66.40 8.44 -22.39
CA LEU A 911 66.64 9.37 -21.29
C LEU A 911 67.60 8.77 -20.24
N ASP A 912 67.46 7.47 -19.94
CA ASP A 912 68.32 6.77 -18.97
C ASP A 912 69.68 6.32 -19.55
N MET A 913 69.79 6.27 -20.87
CA MET A 913 71.06 6.11 -21.57
C MET A 913 72.07 7.23 -21.24
N THR A 914 73.31 6.85 -20.90
CA THR A 914 74.42 7.81 -20.79
C THR A 914 74.76 8.44 -22.15
N GLU A 915 75.51 9.55 -22.16
CA GLU A 915 75.88 10.30 -23.37
C GLU A 915 76.67 9.49 -24.43
N GLY A 916 77.19 8.31 -24.07
CA GLY A 916 77.82 7.36 -25.01
C GLY A 916 76.96 6.15 -25.39
N GLN A 917 75.72 6.06 -24.89
CA GLN A 917 74.73 5.04 -25.23
C GLN A 917 73.60 5.59 -26.11
N ARG A 918 73.28 6.89 -26.00
CA ARG A 918 72.40 7.65 -26.92
C ARG A 918 73.03 7.81 -28.30
#